data_AF-A0A970CEJ8-F1
#
_entry.id   AF-A0A970CEJ8-F1
#
_cell.length_a   1.000
_cell.length_b   1.000
_cell.length_c   1.000
_cell.angle_alpha   90.00
_cell.angle_beta   90.00
_cell.angle_gamma   90.00
#
_symmetry.space_group_name_H-M   'P 1'
#
loop_
_entity.id
_entity.type
_entity.pdbx_description
1 polymer ?
#
loop_
_entity_poly.entity_id
_entity_poly.type
_entity_poly.pdbx_seq_one_letter_code
_entity_poly.pdbx_strand_id
1 'polypeptide(L)'
;MISKKPFFSWVLERYRGLQFLLFVLTLTTVFFRVFPLEMQKRIVNYAIALQKIDALLVYCGLYLGAVFVAGVLKYVINVLQGYIGQKILLEMRARLYDHILTLPLPFFRKMAPGTVIASLTSELNVIGEFMGGAIAVPVINVLTLLTFAGYMAYLNPLLAVLSLSIYPVEILIVPFLQRRFNRLNQERIELNRSLSNIVSEAISGMHEVHGNASYHVESGKLGRFAVPLFKIRCRMNTFKFLTKFFNNFFQSLGPFFLFLLGGYLTIQGRLDLGALVAFLSAYEKLYDPWKELMDYYQSYQDGKVRYRQVMDSFDVKPEGSLQPEDGREPFRLKGQIQVQDLSYEAEGRIRILDQISLELKPGEQLAVVGFSGSGKSTLAMIIGQLYTYNIGHVLIDGIELKSMTRLDVSRNFGYVAQYPFIFDGSIMENILYGLLSAGGGKEDEEVLVDRGEILRILDQVGFSDDVLKMGLDRKLSPLRHRELAEKLVFLRDAYHSKWGQELANVVDSFVVNRFQQYSSILENIVFGYPNRKDFELRQLPASRFFQDFLKETGLRQPLLELGAELAMETVALLKDLQDDAFFFEMSPIAIDEFEQYTGIVERLLETGRERIAKKDGNALLLLALRFVPARHKMAALSHRQEEAILAARRRFIERMIREDPEAFTFYHP
;
A
#
# COMPACT_ATOMS: atom_id res chain seq x y z
N MET A 1 -8.71 27.74 -4.98
CA MET A 1 -9.12 26.33 -5.19
C MET A 1 -8.01 25.63 -5.98
N ILE A 2 -7.55 24.47 -5.51
CA ILE A 2 -6.42 23.76 -6.14
C ILE A 2 -6.74 23.31 -7.58
N SER A 3 -7.99 22.90 -7.83
CA SER A 3 -8.51 22.47 -9.14
C SER A 3 -8.33 23.50 -10.25
N LYS A 4 -8.28 24.80 -9.91
CA LYS A 4 -8.16 25.90 -10.89
C LYS A 4 -6.73 26.39 -11.12
N LYS A 5 -5.74 25.84 -10.41
CA LYS A 5 -4.34 26.25 -10.61
C LYS A 5 -3.85 25.82 -11.99
N PRO A 6 -3.23 26.71 -12.78
CA PRO A 6 -2.71 26.34 -14.09
C PRO A 6 -1.49 25.41 -13.93
N PHE A 7 -1.32 24.50 -14.88
CA PHE A 7 -0.30 23.44 -14.84
C PHE A 7 1.12 23.94 -14.50
N PHE A 8 1.56 25.06 -15.07
CA PHE A 8 2.90 25.62 -14.82
C PHE A 8 3.04 26.49 -13.55
N SER A 9 1.94 26.85 -12.86
CA SER A 9 2.03 27.67 -11.64
C SER A 9 2.89 27.03 -10.56
N TRP A 10 2.83 25.70 -10.46
CA TRP A 10 3.58 24.91 -9.48
C TRP A 10 5.10 25.05 -9.59
N VAL A 11 5.61 25.31 -10.79
CA VAL A 11 7.05 25.47 -11.05
C VAL A 11 7.51 26.92 -10.85
N LEU A 12 6.64 27.89 -11.17
CA LEU A 12 7.00 29.33 -11.20
C LEU A 12 6.79 30.04 -9.85
N GLU A 13 5.81 29.60 -9.06
CA GLU A 13 5.46 30.24 -7.79
C GLU A 13 6.42 29.86 -6.65
N ARG A 14 7.06 28.69 -6.71
CA ARG A 14 7.81 28.12 -5.59
C ARG A 14 9.16 27.55 -6.05
N TYR A 15 10.18 27.61 -5.17
CA TYR A 15 11.55 27.12 -5.43
C TYR A 15 12.38 27.90 -6.47
N ARG A 16 12.13 29.21 -6.60
CA ARG A 16 12.87 30.11 -7.52
C ARG A 16 14.40 30.03 -7.37
N GLY A 17 14.91 29.87 -6.14
CA GLY A 17 16.34 29.72 -5.89
C GLY A 17 16.95 28.46 -6.51
N LEU A 18 16.28 27.31 -6.38
CA LEU A 18 16.73 26.05 -6.97
C LEU A 18 16.59 26.08 -8.50
N GLN A 19 15.53 26.70 -9.02
CA GLN A 19 15.35 26.89 -10.47
C GLN A 19 16.43 27.81 -11.06
N PHE A 20 16.84 28.85 -10.34
CA PHE A 20 17.94 29.71 -10.76
C PHE A 20 19.28 28.97 -10.76
N LEU A 21 19.58 28.20 -9.71
CA LEU A 21 20.77 27.34 -9.68
C LEU A 21 20.79 26.34 -10.85
N LEU A 22 19.66 25.68 -11.12
CA LEU A 22 19.48 24.77 -12.23
C LEU A 22 19.74 25.45 -13.59
N PHE A 23 19.28 26.69 -13.75
CA PHE A 23 19.53 27.50 -14.94
C PHE A 23 21.01 27.85 -15.11
N VAL A 24 21.71 28.23 -14.03
CA VAL A 24 23.15 28.51 -14.06
C VAL A 24 23.95 27.24 -14.41
N LEU A 25 23.64 26.10 -13.78
CA LEU A 25 24.29 24.83 -14.10
C LEU A 25 24.04 24.41 -15.55
N THR A 26 22.84 24.66 -16.07
CA THR A 26 22.46 24.44 -17.47
C THR A 26 23.36 25.22 -18.43
N LEU A 27 23.53 26.53 -18.20
CA LEU A 27 24.40 27.37 -19.03
C LEU A 27 25.84 26.85 -19.03
N THR A 28 26.38 26.51 -17.86
CA THR A 28 27.74 25.96 -17.73
C THR A 28 27.89 24.62 -18.46
N THR A 29 26.87 23.76 -18.43
CA THR A 29 26.92 22.44 -19.10
C THR A 29 27.00 22.56 -20.62
N VAL A 30 26.33 23.55 -21.22
CA VAL A 30 26.36 23.77 -22.66
C VAL A 30 27.78 24.08 -23.15
N PHE A 31 28.53 24.88 -22.39
CA PHE A 31 29.94 25.19 -22.69
C PHE A 31 30.81 23.92 -22.73
N PHE A 32 30.75 23.09 -21.68
CA PHE A 32 31.53 21.86 -21.59
C PHE A 32 31.09 20.78 -22.59
N ARG A 33 29.90 20.87 -23.19
CA ARG A 33 29.47 19.97 -24.29
C ARG A 33 30.14 20.28 -25.64
N VAL A 34 30.45 21.55 -25.87
CA VAL A 34 31.01 22.05 -27.14
C VAL A 34 32.53 21.98 -27.14
N PHE A 35 33.15 22.25 -25.98
CA PHE A 35 34.60 22.23 -25.80
C PHE A 35 35.31 20.97 -26.34
N PRO A 36 34.79 19.74 -26.16
CA PRO A 36 35.39 18.52 -26.73
C PRO A 36 35.51 18.54 -28.27
N LEU A 37 34.61 19.21 -29.00
CA LEU A 37 34.66 19.27 -30.46
C LEU A 37 35.82 20.14 -30.97
N GLU A 38 36.09 21.25 -30.29
CA GLU A 38 37.24 22.11 -30.58
C GLU A 38 38.55 21.36 -30.28
N MET A 39 38.58 20.56 -29.21
CA MET A 39 39.73 19.68 -28.93
C MET A 39 39.90 18.60 -30.01
N GLN A 40 38.82 17.96 -30.49
CA GLN A 40 38.88 17.01 -31.61
C GLN A 40 39.49 17.66 -32.86
N LYS A 41 39.05 18.87 -33.23
CA LYS A 41 39.64 19.63 -34.35
C LYS A 41 41.14 19.85 -34.16
N ARG A 42 41.58 20.29 -32.97
CA ARG A 42 43.01 20.54 -32.66
C ARG A 42 43.85 19.26 -32.62
N ILE A 43 43.29 18.16 -32.11
CA ILE A 43 43.93 16.84 -32.13
C ILE A 43 44.26 16.46 -33.57
N VAL A 44 43.29 16.56 -34.49
CA VAL A 44 43.49 16.19 -35.90
C VAL A 44 44.44 17.16 -36.62
N ASN A 45 44.17 18.47 -36.55
CA ASN A 45 44.89 19.47 -37.34
C ASN A 45 46.28 19.83 -36.80
N TYR A 46 46.52 19.70 -35.49
CA TYR A 46 47.79 20.12 -34.88
C TYR A 46 48.59 18.93 -34.34
N ALA A 47 47.98 18.08 -33.51
CA ALA A 47 48.73 17.01 -32.87
C ALA A 47 49.08 15.88 -33.85
N ILE A 48 48.08 15.37 -34.60
CA ILE A 48 48.25 14.28 -35.58
C ILE A 48 48.99 14.79 -36.81
N ALA A 49 48.55 15.90 -37.41
CA ALA A 49 49.17 16.42 -38.63
C ALA A 49 50.64 16.85 -38.45
N LEU A 50 51.01 17.41 -37.29
CA LEU A 50 52.41 17.80 -36.98
C LEU A 50 53.18 16.74 -36.19
N GLN A 51 52.61 15.55 -35.98
CA GLN A 51 53.21 14.44 -35.24
C GLN A 51 53.72 14.81 -33.83
N LYS A 52 53.01 15.71 -33.12
CA LYS A 52 53.38 16.19 -31.77
C LYS A 52 52.67 15.39 -30.68
N ILE A 53 53.38 14.43 -30.07
CA ILE A 53 52.83 13.56 -29.02
C ILE A 53 52.47 14.33 -27.75
N ASP A 54 53.26 15.34 -27.34
CA ASP A 54 52.97 16.13 -26.15
C ASP A 54 51.64 16.91 -26.30
N ALA A 55 51.44 17.53 -27.46
CA ALA A 55 50.20 18.23 -27.78
C ALA A 55 49.01 17.26 -27.85
N LEU A 56 49.22 16.04 -28.34
CA LEU A 56 48.20 14.98 -28.36
C LEU A 56 47.74 14.65 -26.94
N LEU A 57 48.68 14.39 -26.02
CA LEU A 57 48.38 14.05 -24.63
C LEU A 57 47.62 15.18 -23.93
N VAL A 58 48.04 16.43 -24.11
CA VAL A 58 47.36 17.60 -23.53
C VAL A 58 45.94 17.75 -24.06
N TYR A 59 45.73 17.70 -25.38
CA TYR A 59 44.39 17.86 -25.95
C TYR A 59 43.47 16.68 -25.64
N CYS A 60 43.98 15.44 -25.61
CA CYS A 60 43.22 14.29 -25.16
C CYS A 60 42.85 14.38 -23.67
N GLY A 61 43.76 14.86 -22.81
CA GLY A 61 43.50 15.12 -21.40
C GLY A 61 42.43 16.18 -21.19
N LEU A 62 42.51 17.31 -21.92
CA LEU A 62 41.50 18.36 -21.91
C LEU A 62 40.14 17.88 -22.44
N TYR A 63 40.13 17.08 -23.50
CA TYR A 63 38.94 16.43 -24.04
C TYR A 63 38.26 15.57 -22.97
N LEU A 64 39.03 14.67 -22.34
CA LEU A 64 38.51 13.75 -21.32
C LEU A 64 38.01 14.53 -20.09
N GLY A 65 38.76 15.54 -19.65
CA GLY A 65 38.37 16.41 -18.54
C GLY A 65 37.06 17.15 -18.81
N ALA A 66 36.88 17.71 -20.00
CA ALA A 66 35.64 18.38 -20.38
C ALA A 66 34.44 17.43 -20.45
N VAL A 67 34.63 16.22 -21.02
CA VAL A 67 33.58 15.19 -21.05
C VAL A 67 33.21 14.76 -19.62
N PHE A 68 34.19 14.56 -18.74
CA PHE A 68 33.95 14.22 -17.34
C PHE A 68 33.17 15.31 -16.62
N VAL A 69 33.60 16.58 -16.72
CA VAL A 69 32.89 17.73 -16.11
C VAL A 69 31.47 17.86 -16.65
N ALA A 70 31.26 17.73 -17.96
CA ALA A 70 29.92 17.73 -18.55
C ALA A 70 29.05 16.59 -18.01
N GLY A 71 29.63 15.41 -17.79
CA GLY A 71 28.96 14.25 -17.18
C GLY A 71 28.54 14.52 -15.73
N VAL A 72 29.44 15.06 -14.91
CA VAL A 72 29.14 15.43 -13.52
C VAL A 72 28.07 16.51 -13.46
N LEU A 73 28.16 17.56 -14.28
CA LEU A 73 27.12 18.61 -14.33
C LEU A 73 25.76 18.05 -14.75
N LYS A 74 25.72 17.17 -15.77
CA LYS A 74 24.48 16.50 -16.19
C LYS A 74 23.89 15.66 -15.06
N TYR A 75 24.74 14.93 -14.31
CA TYR A 75 24.30 14.18 -13.14
C TYR A 75 23.70 15.09 -12.07
N VAL A 76 24.38 16.18 -11.69
CA VAL A 76 23.90 17.15 -10.70
C VAL A 76 22.58 17.79 -11.13
N ILE A 77 22.46 18.17 -12.41
CA ILE A 77 21.21 18.70 -12.99
C ILE A 77 20.08 17.67 -12.84
N ASN A 78 20.30 16.42 -13.23
CA ASN A 78 19.27 15.38 -13.15
C ASN A 78 18.82 15.11 -11.70
N VAL A 79 19.77 15.08 -10.76
CA VAL A 79 19.46 14.92 -9.32
C VAL A 79 18.64 16.11 -8.81
N LEU A 80 19.03 17.33 -9.19
CA LEU A 80 18.30 18.55 -8.80
C LEU A 80 16.89 18.61 -9.40
N GLN A 81 16.74 18.21 -10.67
CA GLN A 81 15.42 18.07 -11.32
C GLN A 81 14.55 17.05 -10.57
N GLY A 82 15.09 15.88 -10.24
CA GLY A 82 14.39 14.85 -9.48
C GLY A 82 13.93 15.35 -8.10
N TYR A 83 14.82 16.05 -7.38
CA TYR A 83 14.49 16.65 -6.09
C TYR A 83 13.37 17.70 -6.18
N ILE A 84 13.46 18.62 -7.16
CA ILE A 84 12.41 19.63 -7.40
C ILE A 84 11.09 18.94 -7.75
N GLY A 85 11.10 17.94 -8.64
CA GLY A 85 9.91 17.20 -9.03
C GLY A 85 9.22 16.53 -7.84
N GLN A 86 9.98 15.87 -6.96
CA GLN A 86 9.44 15.24 -5.75
C GLN A 86 8.91 16.26 -4.73
N LYS A 87 9.56 17.42 -4.58
CA LYS A 87 9.05 18.51 -3.73
C LYS A 87 7.73 19.08 -4.23
N ILE A 88 7.60 19.27 -5.55
CA ILE A 88 6.33 19.71 -6.16
C ILE A 88 5.25 18.64 -5.98
N LEU A 89 5.59 17.36 -6.19
CA LEU A 89 4.67 16.24 -6.01
C LEU A 89 4.13 16.15 -4.58
N LEU A 90 5.01 16.29 -3.58
CA LEU A 90 4.63 16.33 -2.17
C LEU A 90 3.57 17.40 -1.90
N GLU A 91 3.78 18.60 -2.43
CA GLU A 91 2.87 19.73 -2.25
C GLU A 91 1.53 19.54 -2.98
N MET A 92 1.57 19.00 -4.20
CA MET A 92 0.36 18.63 -4.94
C MET A 92 -0.46 17.60 -4.18
N ARG A 93 0.19 16.55 -3.64
CA ARG A 93 -0.48 15.50 -2.85
C ARG A 93 -1.10 16.06 -1.58
N ALA A 94 -0.34 16.82 -0.79
CA ALA A 94 -0.83 17.41 0.44
C ALA A 94 -2.06 18.30 0.18
N ARG A 95 -1.95 19.27 -0.74
CA ARG A 95 -3.04 20.20 -1.01
C ARG A 95 -4.25 19.53 -1.66
N LEU A 96 -4.05 18.53 -2.52
CA LEU A 96 -5.17 17.80 -3.14
C LEU A 96 -5.87 16.93 -2.09
N TYR A 97 -5.10 16.27 -1.21
CA TYR A 97 -5.65 15.49 -0.11
C TYR A 97 -6.46 16.36 0.85
N ASP A 98 -5.90 17.49 1.29
CA ASP A 98 -6.60 18.47 2.14
C ASP A 98 -7.91 18.92 1.47
N HIS A 99 -7.88 19.25 0.18
CA HIS A 99 -9.08 19.64 -0.57
C HIS A 99 -10.11 18.50 -0.62
N ILE A 100 -9.68 17.27 -0.91
CA ILE A 100 -10.55 16.08 -0.97
C ILE A 100 -11.27 15.88 0.36
N LEU A 101 -10.58 15.98 1.50
CA LEU A 101 -11.19 15.82 2.82
C LEU A 101 -12.30 16.84 3.14
N THR A 102 -12.32 17.98 2.44
CA THR A 102 -13.36 19.02 2.60
C THR A 102 -14.55 18.87 1.64
N LEU A 103 -14.51 17.89 0.74
CA LEU A 103 -15.56 17.68 -0.24
C LEU A 103 -16.83 17.10 0.39
N PRO A 104 -18.01 17.41 -0.19
CA PRO A 104 -19.28 16.98 0.38
C PRO A 104 -19.51 15.47 0.22
N LEU A 105 -20.23 14.85 1.16
CA LEU A 105 -20.51 13.41 1.15
C LEU A 105 -21.13 12.86 -0.16
N PRO A 106 -22.04 13.57 -0.85
CA PRO A 106 -22.56 13.13 -2.15
C PRO A 106 -21.47 12.87 -3.21
N PHE A 107 -20.33 13.59 -3.13
CA PHE A 107 -19.19 13.36 -4.01
C PHE A 107 -18.60 11.95 -3.82
N PHE A 108 -18.38 11.55 -2.57
CA PHE A 108 -17.80 10.26 -2.21
C PHE A 108 -18.73 9.08 -2.48
N ARG A 109 -20.04 9.30 -2.55
CA ARG A 109 -21.00 8.25 -2.97
C ARG A 109 -20.88 7.89 -4.45
N LYS A 110 -20.42 8.82 -5.28
CA LYS A 110 -20.24 8.61 -6.74
C LYS A 110 -18.82 8.22 -7.10
N MET A 111 -17.85 8.76 -6.38
CA MET A 111 -16.45 8.53 -6.70
C MET A 111 -15.96 7.21 -6.09
N ALA A 112 -15.49 6.30 -6.93
CA ALA A 112 -14.90 5.06 -6.46
C ALA A 112 -13.63 5.37 -5.62
N PRO A 113 -13.45 4.74 -4.44
CA PRO A 113 -12.26 4.95 -3.61
C PRO A 113 -10.94 4.71 -4.36
N GLY A 114 -10.91 3.72 -5.26
CA GLY A 114 -9.75 3.43 -6.11
C GLY A 114 -9.35 4.60 -7.01
N THR A 115 -10.30 5.42 -7.48
CA THR A 115 -10.01 6.60 -8.29
C THR A 115 -9.31 7.69 -7.48
N VAL A 116 -9.72 7.88 -6.22
CA VAL A 116 -9.06 8.81 -5.29
C VAL A 116 -7.61 8.39 -5.04
N ILE A 117 -7.41 7.09 -4.73
CA ILE A 117 -6.09 6.51 -4.50
C ILE A 117 -5.21 6.66 -5.74
N ALA A 118 -5.69 6.26 -6.92
CA ALA A 118 -4.93 6.37 -8.17
C ALA A 118 -4.56 7.82 -8.50
N SER A 119 -5.47 8.76 -8.27
CA SER A 119 -5.23 10.18 -8.50
C SER A 119 -4.06 10.70 -7.66
N LEU A 120 -4.07 10.41 -6.35
CA LEU A 120 -3.03 10.85 -5.41
C LEU A 120 -1.70 10.11 -5.62
N THR A 121 -1.73 8.86 -6.07
CA THR A 121 -0.54 8.02 -6.20
C THR A 121 0.05 8.08 -7.60
N SER A 122 -0.55 7.40 -8.57
CA SER A 122 0.01 7.16 -9.91
C SER A 122 -0.15 8.35 -10.85
N GLU A 123 -1.31 9.02 -10.86
CA GLU A 123 -1.57 10.11 -11.82
C GLU A 123 -0.76 11.36 -11.48
N LEU A 124 -0.72 11.77 -10.21
CA LEU A 124 0.15 12.87 -9.76
C LEU A 124 1.64 12.55 -9.93
N ASN A 125 2.07 11.29 -9.81
CA ASN A 125 3.49 10.94 -9.96
C ASN A 125 4.04 11.28 -11.35
N VAL A 126 3.30 10.95 -12.42
CA VAL A 126 3.69 11.29 -13.80
C VAL A 126 3.82 12.81 -13.98
N ILE A 127 2.96 13.57 -13.33
CA ILE A 127 3.01 15.04 -13.35
C ILE A 127 4.25 15.54 -12.62
N GLY A 128 4.52 15.02 -11.42
CA GLY A 128 5.70 15.37 -10.62
C GLY A 128 7.03 15.10 -11.33
N GLU A 129 7.14 13.96 -12.02
CA GLU A 129 8.32 13.60 -12.83
C GLU A 129 8.57 14.63 -13.95
N PHE A 130 7.53 15.06 -14.66
CA PHE A 130 7.65 16.10 -15.69
C PHE A 130 8.05 17.47 -15.09
N MET A 131 7.45 17.85 -13.95
CA MET A 131 7.65 19.18 -13.34
C MET A 131 9.10 19.46 -12.97
N GLY A 132 9.86 18.45 -12.56
CA GLY A 132 11.28 18.59 -12.22
C GLY A 132 12.13 19.09 -13.40
N GLY A 133 11.83 18.62 -14.61
CA GLY A 133 12.54 18.97 -15.85
C GLY A 133 11.86 20.05 -16.70
N ALA A 134 10.70 20.57 -16.28
CA ALA A 134 9.81 21.38 -17.11
C ALA A 134 10.49 22.63 -17.73
N ILE A 135 11.42 23.26 -17.01
CA ILE A 135 12.14 24.45 -17.49
C ILE A 135 13.52 24.07 -18.04
N ALA A 136 14.29 23.27 -17.32
CA ALA A 136 15.68 23.01 -17.69
C ALA A 136 15.83 22.18 -18.98
N VAL A 137 15.00 21.16 -19.20
CA VAL A 137 15.10 20.30 -20.39
C VAL A 137 14.98 21.10 -21.69
N PRO A 138 13.94 21.95 -21.90
CA PRO A 138 13.84 22.73 -23.12
C PRO A 138 14.96 23.77 -23.23
N VAL A 139 15.34 24.42 -22.12
CA VAL A 139 16.41 25.42 -22.12
C VAL A 139 17.76 24.81 -22.49
N ILE A 140 18.17 23.69 -21.86
CA ILE A 140 19.41 22.97 -22.17
C ILE A 140 19.44 22.59 -23.64
N ASN A 141 18.35 22.01 -24.16
CA ASN A 141 18.35 21.45 -25.50
C ASN A 141 18.27 22.52 -26.58
N VAL A 142 17.47 23.57 -26.40
CA VAL A 142 17.46 24.73 -27.32
C VAL A 142 18.83 25.42 -27.33
N LEU A 143 19.43 25.67 -26.17
CA LEU A 143 20.78 26.26 -26.11
C LEU A 143 21.83 25.35 -26.75
N THR A 144 21.75 24.04 -26.53
CA THR A 144 22.67 23.06 -27.13
C THR A 144 22.52 23.05 -28.65
N LEU A 145 21.29 23.04 -29.19
CA LEU A 145 21.03 23.13 -30.63
C LEU A 145 21.61 24.43 -31.22
N LEU A 146 21.31 25.57 -30.60
CA LEU A 146 21.82 26.87 -31.06
C LEU A 146 23.35 26.92 -31.02
N THR A 147 23.97 26.34 -30.00
CA THR A 147 25.43 26.37 -29.86
C THR A 147 26.11 25.46 -30.87
N PHE A 148 25.58 24.26 -31.13
CA PHE A 148 26.12 23.38 -32.18
C PHE A 148 25.85 23.92 -33.58
N ALA A 149 24.67 24.48 -33.85
CA ALA A 149 24.38 25.14 -35.12
C ALA A 149 25.31 26.35 -35.36
N GLY A 150 25.54 27.16 -34.32
CA GLY A 150 26.50 28.26 -34.36
C GLY A 150 27.94 27.80 -34.58
N TYR A 151 28.37 26.72 -33.91
CA TYR A 151 29.69 26.12 -34.10
C TYR A 151 29.87 25.56 -35.52
N MET A 152 28.86 24.89 -36.08
CA MET A 152 28.89 24.41 -37.47
C MET A 152 28.98 25.57 -38.46
N ALA A 153 28.21 26.64 -38.25
CA ALA A 153 28.27 27.84 -39.08
C ALA A 153 29.64 28.52 -39.01
N TYR A 154 30.29 28.51 -37.84
CA TYR A 154 31.66 29.00 -37.67
C TYR A 154 32.69 28.16 -38.43
N LEU A 155 32.53 26.83 -38.50
CA LEU A 155 33.43 25.96 -39.26
C LEU A 155 33.28 26.17 -40.78
N ASN A 156 32.04 26.10 -41.29
CA ASN A 156 31.74 26.36 -42.69
C ASN A 156 30.24 26.71 -42.87
N PRO A 157 29.90 27.96 -43.25
CA PRO A 157 28.52 28.38 -43.39
C PRO A 157 27.72 27.60 -44.44
N LEU A 158 28.36 27.21 -45.56
CA LEU A 158 27.69 26.51 -46.66
C LEU A 158 27.32 25.07 -46.24
N LEU A 159 28.26 24.36 -45.61
CA LEU A 159 27.97 23.03 -45.07
C LEU A 159 26.94 23.09 -43.93
N ALA A 160 27.01 24.12 -43.08
CA ALA A 160 26.04 24.31 -42.00
C ALA A 160 24.62 24.48 -42.53
N VAL A 161 24.39 25.34 -43.53
CA VAL A 161 23.07 25.54 -44.13
C VAL A 161 22.56 24.24 -44.79
N LEU A 162 23.42 23.52 -45.52
CA LEU A 162 23.05 22.27 -46.18
C LEU A 162 22.68 21.17 -45.17
N SER A 163 23.50 20.96 -44.14
CA SER A 163 23.20 19.99 -43.09
C SER A 163 21.98 20.39 -42.27
N LEU A 164 21.81 21.68 -41.98
CA LEU A 164 20.63 22.17 -41.24
C LEU A 164 19.36 22.14 -42.08
N SER A 165 19.44 22.17 -43.42
CA SER A 165 18.27 22.10 -44.30
C SER A 165 17.49 20.78 -44.20
N ILE A 166 18.08 19.74 -43.63
CA ILE A 166 17.45 18.45 -43.34
C ILE A 166 16.38 18.60 -42.23
N TYR A 167 16.64 19.40 -41.20
CA TYR A 167 15.75 19.51 -40.03
C TYR A 167 14.38 20.14 -40.33
N PRO A 168 14.22 21.18 -41.17
CA PRO A 168 12.90 21.67 -41.59
C PRO A 168 11.99 20.58 -42.17
N VAL A 169 12.54 19.66 -42.96
CA VAL A 169 11.80 18.53 -43.53
C VAL A 169 11.40 17.55 -42.42
N GLU A 170 12.31 17.27 -41.50
CA GLU A 170 12.05 16.43 -40.33
C GLU A 170 10.96 17.04 -39.40
N ILE A 171 10.99 18.35 -39.18
CA ILE A 171 10.01 19.14 -38.42
C ILE A 171 8.61 19.08 -39.05
N LEU A 172 8.49 18.87 -40.36
CA LEU A 172 7.19 18.73 -41.01
C LEU A 172 6.65 17.29 -40.91
N ILE A 173 7.50 16.28 -41.14
CA ILE A 173 7.09 14.88 -41.21
C ILE A 173 6.86 14.28 -39.82
N VAL A 174 7.81 14.46 -38.89
CA VAL A 174 7.77 13.76 -37.59
C VAL A 174 6.56 14.19 -36.75
N PRO A 175 6.22 15.48 -36.58
CA PRO A 175 5.04 15.88 -35.83
C PRO A 175 3.72 15.38 -36.43
N PHE A 176 3.64 15.23 -37.75
CA PHE A 176 2.46 14.65 -38.40
C PHE A 176 2.25 13.18 -37.99
N LEU A 177 3.32 12.37 -38.02
CA LEU A 177 3.29 10.98 -37.55
C LEU A 177 3.00 10.90 -36.05
N GLN A 178 3.61 11.79 -35.26
CA GLN A 178 3.43 11.86 -33.82
C GLN A 178 1.99 12.25 -33.43
N ARG A 179 1.35 13.17 -34.15
CA ARG A 179 -0.08 13.52 -33.92
C ARG A 179 -0.99 12.32 -34.12
N ARG A 180 -0.75 11.51 -35.16
CA ARG A 180 -1.49 10.26 -35.40
C ARG A 180 -1.26 9.24 -34.29
N PHE A 181 -0.02 9.07 -33.84
CA PHE A 181 0.31 8.21 -32.69
C PHE A 181 -0.39 8.66 -31.41
N ASN A 182 -0.34 9.97 -31.11
CA ASN A 182 -0.95 10.54 -29.90
C ASN A 182 -2.47 10.35 -29.89
N ARG A 183 -3.15 10.50 -31.04
CA ARG A 183 -4.59 10.25 -31.15
C ARG A 183 -4.95 8.79 -30.82
N LEU A 184 -4.20 7.84 -31.41
CA LEU A 184 -4.37 6.41 -31.09
C LEU A 184 -4.05 6.09 -29.64
N ASN A 185 -3.09 6.79 -29.02
CA ASN A 185 -2.76 6.60 -27.62
C ASN A 185 -3.91 7.08 -26.69
N GLN A 186 -4.60 8.17 -27.04
CA GLN A 186 -5.79 8.62 -26.32
C GLN A 186 -6.91 7.58 -26.40
N GLU A 187 -7.22 7.10 -27.62
CA GLU A 187 -8.18 5.99 -27.83
C GLU A 187 -7.79 4.75 -27.02
N ARG A 188 -6.49 4.42 -26.94
CA ARG A 188 -5.97 3.30 -26.13
C ARG A 188 -6.21 3.51 -24.64
N ILE A 189 -5.97 4.71 -24.11
CA ILE A 189 -6.13 5.00 -22.68
C ILE A 189 -7.61 4.86 -22.28
N GLU A 190 -8.53 5.37 -23.09
CA GLU A 190 -9.97 5.25 -22.86
C GLU A 190 -10.43 3.79 -22.87
N LEU A 191 -10.03 3.00 -23.87
CA LEU A 191 -10.37 1.57 -23.91
C LEU A 191 -9.78 0.81 -22.72
N ASN A 192 -8.56 1.14 -22.29
CA ASN A 192 -7.93 0.48 -21.16
C ASN A 192 -8.65 0.82 -19.84
N ARG A 193 -9.16 2.05 -19.69
CA ARG A 193 -10.00 2.44 -18.56
C ARG A 193 -11.32 1.67 -18.54
N SER A 194 -12.00 1.56 -19.68
CA SER A 194 -13.23 0.76 -19.79
C SER A 194 -13.00 -0.72 -19.47
N LEU A 195 -11.86 -1.27 -19.91
CA LEU A 195 -11.44 -2.63 -19.55
C LEU A 195 -11.25 -2.77 -18.04
N SER A 196 -10.53 -1.84 -17.39
CA SER A 196 -10.35 -1.84 -15.94
C SER A 196 -11.67 -1.76 -15.17
N ASN A 197 -12.63 -0.95 -15.65
CA ASN A 197 -13.94 -0.84 -15.03
C ASN A 197 -14.70 -2.17 -15.05
N ILE A 198 -14.73 -2.86 -16.19
CA ILE A 198 -15.41 -4.17 -16.31
C ILE A 198 -14.75 -5.22 -15.43
N VAL A 199 -13.41 -5.23 -15.37
CA VAL A 199 -12.69 -6.15 -14.47
C VAL A 199 -13.02 -5.84 -13.01
N SER A 200 -13.06 -4.55 -12.63
CA SER A 200 -13.43 -4.14 -11.27
C SER A 200 -14.88 -4.51 -10.93
N GLU A 201 -15.81 -4.34 -11.87
CA GLU A 201 -17.23 -4.70 -11.73
C GLU A 201 -17.38 -6.21 -11.51
N ALA A 202 -16.75 -7.03 -12.36
CA ALA A 202 -16.77 -8.48 -12.24
C ALA A 202 -16.15 -8.97 -10.92
N ILE A 203 -15.01 -8.39 -10.50
CA ILE A 203 -14.34 -8.74 -9.24
C ILE A 203 -15.19 -8.36 -8.02
N SER A 204 -15.82 -7.18 -8.05
CA SER A 204 -16.69 -6.73 -6.95
C SER A 204 -17.96 -7.58 -6.87
N GLY A 205 -18.48 -8.02 -8.01
CA GLY A 205 -19.64 -8.89 -8.15
C GLY A 205 -19.32 -10.39 -8.18
N MET A 206 -18.14 -10.83 -7.72
CA MET A 206 -17.74 -12.24 -7.88
C MET A 206 -18.73 -13.23 -7.27
N HIS A 207 -19.40 -12.87 -6.18
CA HIS A 207 -20.43 -13.72 -5.57
C HIS A 207 -21.62 -13.97 -6.52
N GLU A 208 -22.03 -12.97 -7.31
CA GLU A 208 -23.06 -13.14 -8.36
C GLU A 208 -22.55 -14.02 -9.50
N VAL A 209 -21.28 -13.84 -9.89
CA VAL A 209 -20.67 -14.67 -10.95
C VAL A 209 -20.60 -16.13 -10.54
N HIS A 210 -20.14 -16.41 -9.32
CA HIS A 210 -20.08 -17.75 -8.75
C HIS A 210 -21.47 -18.33 -8.49
N GLY A 211 -22.36 -17.55 -7.86
CA GLY A 211 -23.71 -17.97 -7.48
C GLY A 211 -24.58 -18.32 -8.68
N ASN A 212 -24.39 -17.64 -9.82
CA ASN A 212 -25.13 -17.88 -11.06
C ASN A 212 -24.31 -18.64 -12.12
N ALA A 213 -23.16 -19.21 -11.76
CA ALA A 213 -22.24 -19.91 -12.68
C ALA A 213 -21.95 -19.17 -14.00
N SER A 214 -21.90 -17.83 -13.97
CA SER A 214 -21.92 -16.97 -15.15
C SER A 214 -20.52 -16.66 -15.75
N TYR A 215 -19.53 -17.51 -15.48
CA TYR A 215 -18.13 -17.30 -15.91
C TYR A 215 -17.97 -17.06 -17.41
N HIS A 216 -18.71 -17.80 -18.25
CA HIS A 216 -18.63 -17.65 -19.70
C HIS A 216 -19.16 -16.30 -20.19
N VAL A 217 -20.17 -15.74 -19.49
CA VAL A 217 -20.75 -14.44 -19.82
C VAL A 217 -19.73 -13.33 -19.55
N GLU A 218 -19.11 -13.33 -18.37
CA GLU A 218 -18.10 -12.34 -17.99
C GLU A 218 -16.82 -12.46 -18.83
N SER A 219 -16.34 -13.69 -19.07
CA SER A 219 -15.19 -13.94 -19.95
C SER A 219 -15.43 -13.42 -21.38
N GLY A 220 -16.64 -13.58 -21.90
CA GLY A 220 -17.03 -13.05 -23.22
C GLY A 220 -17.00 -11.53 -23.32
N LYS A 221 -17.26 -10.79 -22.22
CA LYS A 221 -17.20 -9.31 -22.21
C LYS A 221 -15.78 -8.81 -22.42
N LEU A 222 -14.77 -9.50 -21.90
CA LEU A 222 -13.35 -9.13 -22.04
C LEU A 222 -12.94 -8.98 -23.51
N GLY A 223 -13.41 -9.91 -24.36
CA GLY A 223 -13.10 -9.92 -25.79
C GLY A 223 -13.50 -8.64 -26.54
N ARG A 224 -14.57 -7.96 -26.08
CA ARG A 224 -15.05 -6.70 -26.67
C ARG A 224 -14.04 -5.56 -26.57
N PHE A 225 -13.15 -5.60 -25.58
CA PHE A 225 -12.12 -4.57 -25.34
C PHE A 225 -10.73 -5.04 -25.72
N ALA A 226 -10.42 -6.32 -25.47
CA ALA A 226 -9.11 -6.90 -25.77
C ALA A 226 -8.77 -6.81 -27.28
N VAL A 227 -9.72 -7.13 -28.17
CA VAL A 227 -9.48 -7.13 -29.63
C VAL A 227 -9.24 -5.72 -30.18
N PRO A 228 -10.09 -4.71 -29.88
CA PRO A 228 -9.79 -3.33 -30.26
C PRO A 228 -8.48 -2.79 -29.67
N LEU A 229 -8.17 -3.10 -28.40
CA LEU A 229 -6.89 -2.73 -27.78
C LEU A 229 -5.70 -3.29 -28.56
N PHE A 230 -5.75 -4.58 -28.95
CA PHE A 230 -4.74 -5.20 -29.79
C PHE A 230 -4.58 -4.46 -31.13
N LYS A 231 -5.69 -4.19 -31.84
CA LYS A 231 -5.67 -3.48 -33.13
C LYS A 231 -5.09 -2.07 -33.01
N ILE A 232 -5.48 -1.31 -31.99
CA ILE A 232 -4.93 0.03 -31.72
C ILE A 232 -3.43 -0.07 -31.45
N ARG A 233 -3.00 -1.03 -30.63
CA ARG A 233 -1.57 -1.26 -30.32
C ARG A 233 -0.76 -1.57 -31.57
N CYS A 234 -1.27 -2.42 -32.47
CA CYS A 234 -0.63 -2.70 -33.75
C CYS A 234 -0.46 -1.43 -34.59
N ARG A 235 -1.53 -0.64 -34.76
CA ARG A 235 -1.47 0.64 -35.50
C ARG A 235 -0.49 1.63 -34.87
N MET A 236 -0.49 1.76 -33.55
CA MET A 236 0.47 2.58 -32.81
C MET A 236 1.91 2.14 -33.08
N ASN A 237 2.18 0.83 -33.05
CA ASN A 237 3.50 0.29 -33.36
C ASN A 237 3.91 0.62 -34.80
N THR A 238 3.00 0.54 -35.77
CA THR A 238 3.28 0.96 -37.16
C THR A 238 3.76 2.42 -37.21
N PHE A 239 3.04 3.36 -36.60
CA PHE A 239 3.45 4.77 -36.58
C PHE A 239 4.75 5.00 -35.79
N LYS A 240 4.97 4.26 -34.69
CA LYS A 240 6.21 4.32 -33.90
C LYS A 240 7.42 3.88 -34.73
N PHE A 241 7.31 2.77 -35.46
CA PHE A 241 8.41 2.26 -36.29
C PHE A 241 8.62 3.11 -37.55
N LEU A 242 7.55 3.67 -38.12
CA LEU A 242 7.68 4.62 -39.23
C LEU A 242 8.41 5.89 -38.81
N THR A 243 8.12 6.39 -37.61
CA THR A 243 8.85 7.53 -37.02
C THR A 243 10.33 7.20 -36.81
N LYS A 244 10.65 6.01 -36.27
CA LYS A 244 12.04 5.55 -36.13
C LYS A 244 12.76 5.44 -37.48
N PHE A 245 12.07 4.94 -38.50
CA PHE A 245 12.62 4.82 -39.86
C PHE A 245 13.01 6.20 -40.42
N PHE A 246 12.11 7.18 -40.38
CA PHE A 246 12.42 8.53 -40.84
C PHE A 246 13.54 9.18 -40.03
N ASN A 247 13.54 9.04 -38.70
CA ASN A 247 14.62 9.57 -37.86
C ASN A 247 15.99 8.98 -38.25
N ASN A 248 16.10 7.65 -38.41
CA ASN A 248 17.35 7.01 -38.82
C ASN A 248 17.77 7.39 -40.24
N PHE A 249 16.80 7.59 -41.14
CA PHE A 249 17.05 8.03 -42.51
C PHE A 249 17.65 9.45 -42.54
N PHE A 250 17.05 10.41 -41.81
CA PHE A 250 17.55 11.78 -41.72
C PHE A 250 18.90 11.90 -40.99
N GLN A 251 19.12 11.08 -39.96
CA GLN A 251 20.44 10.98 -39.32
C GLN A 251 21.53 10.58 -40.31
N SER A 252 21.26 9.57 -41.17
CA SER A 252 22.23 9.10 -42.16
C SER A 252 22.46 10.09 -43.31
N LEU A 253 21.48 10.96 -43.62
CA LEU A 253 21.61 11.95 -44.70
C LEU A 253 22.66 13.01 -44.42
N GLY A 254 22.84 13.43 -43.17
CA GLY A 254 23.85 14.44 -42.82
C GLY A 254 25.28 14.01 -43.14
N PRO A 255 25.77 12.88 -42.60
CA PRO A 255 27.06 12.30 -42.96
C PRO A 255 27.20 12.08 -44.47
N PHE A 256 26.14 11.62 -45.15
CA PHE A 256 26.15 11.46 -46.60
C PHE A 256 26.47 12.77 -47.34
N PHE A 257 25.74 13.85 -47.05
CA PHE A 257 26.02 15.16 -47.66
C PHE A 257 27.37 15.72 -47.24
N LEU A 258 27.79 15.48 -46.00
CA LEU A 258 29.10 15.88 -45.48
C LEU A 258 30.25 15.18 -46.21
N PHE A 259 30.18 13.88 -46.44
CA PHE A 259 31.22 13.18 -47.18
C PHE A 259 31.23 13.58 -48.65
N LEU A 260 30.06 13.75 -49.27
CA LEU A 260 29.98 14.15 -50.68
C LEU A 260 30.52 15.57 -50.89
N LEU A 261 30.03 16.56 -50.14
CA LEU A 261 30.33 17.97 -50.37
C LEU A 261 31.49 18.47 -49.51
N GLY A 262 31.56 18.06 -48.25
CA GLY A 262 32.70 18.36 -47.37
C GLY A 262 33.96 17.64 -47.82
N GLY A 263 33.85 16.39 -48.29
CA GLY A 263 34.95 15.70 -48.96
C GLY A 263 35.41 16.42 -50.23
N TYR A 264 34.48 16.87 -51.09
CA TYR A 264 34.79 17.67 -52.28
C TYR A 264 35.47 19.02 -51.95
N LEU A 265 35.06 19.70 -50.87
CA LEU A 265 35.71 20.94 -50.41
C LEU A 265 37.10 20.69 -49.80
N THR A 266 37.30 19.54 -49.15
CA THR A 266 38.60 19.12 -48.59
C THR A 266 39.59 18.78 -49.71
N ILE A 267 39.17 17.92 -50.65
CA ILE A 267 39.38 18.03 -52.11
C ILE A 267 40.23 19.22 -52.60
N GLN A 268 39.52 20.35 -52.66
CA GLN A 268 39.96 21.62 -53.20
C GLN A 268 40.81 22.45 -52.22
N GLY A 269 41.14 21.93 -51.04
CA GLY A 269 41.88 22.65 -50.00
C GLY A 269 41.09 23.79 -49.34
N ARG A 270 39.75 23.81 -49.46
CA ARG A 270 38.88 24.85 -48.87
C ARG A 270 38.37 24.50 -47.46
N LEU A 271 38.61 23.28 -47.01
CA LEU A 271 38.22 22.79 -45.69
C LEU A 271 39.30 21.85 -45.15
N ASP A 272 39.69 22.04 -43.89
CA ASP A 272 40.64 21.15 -43.23
C ASP A 272 40.00 19.78 -42.93
N LEU A 273 40.78 18.71 -43.01
CA LEU A 273 40.33 17.36 -42.66
C LEU A 273 39.82 17.28 -41.21
N GLY A 274 40.49 17.95 -40.25
CA GLY A 274 40.02 18.01 -38.86
C GLY A 274 38.77 18.87 -38.66
N ALA A 275 38.53 19.86 -39.52
CA ALA A 275 37.27 20.60 -39.53
C ALA A 275 36.12 19.71 -40.03
N LEU A 276 36.36 18.87 -41.04
CA LEU A 276 35.37 17.88 -41.52
C LEU A 276 35.00 16.88 -40.41
N VAL A 277 35.98 16.33 -39.69
CA VAL A 277 35.74 15.41 -38.57
C VAL A 277 34.99 16.10 -37.42
N ALA A 278 35.40 17.31 -37.03
CA ALA A 278 34.71 18.07 -36.00
C ALA A 278 33.28 18.45 -36.40
N PHE A 279 33.05 18.70 -37.69
CA PHE A 279 31.71 18.98 -38.22
C PHE A 279 30.82 17.73 -38.19
N LEU A 280 31.34 16.55 -38.57
CA LEU A 280 30.62 15.28 -38.48
C LEU A 280 30.19 15.00 -37.03
N SER A 281 31.11 15.17 -36.08
CA SER A 281 30.81 15.01 -34.65
C SER A 281 29.83 16.07 -34.12
N ALA A 282 29.87 17.31 -34.62
CA ALA A 282 28.89 18.34 -34.28
C ALA A 282 27.48 17.99 -34.80
N TYR A 283 27.39 17.48 -36.03
CA TYR A 283 26.14 17.04 -36.65
C TYR A 283 25.51 15.88 -35.89
N GLU A 284 26.28 14.83 -35.56
CA GLU A 284 25.77 13.70 -34.78
C GLU A 284 25.21 14.15 -33.42
N LYS A 285 25.87 15.11 -32.76
CA LYS A 285 25.43 15.68 -31.49
C LYS A 285 24.18 16.56 -31.56
N LEU A 286 23.76 17.03 -32.74
CA LEU A 286 22.50 17.78 -32.90
C LEU A 286 21.26 16.88 -32.75
N TYR A 287 21.39 15.57 -32.97
CA TYR A 287 20.27 14.65 -32.90
C TYR A 287 19.71 14.48 -31.47
N ASP A 288 20.59 14.31 -30.48
CA ASP A 288 20.15 14.03 -29.11
C ASP A 288 19.28 15.16 -28.52
N PRO A 289 19.68 16.44 -28.60
CA PRO A 289 18.85 17.55 -28.12
C PRO A 289 17.51 17.66 -28.85
N TRP A 290 17.50 17.38 -30.15
CA TRP A 290 16.29 17.38 -30.96
C TRP A 290 15.31 16.30 -30.49
N LYS A 291 15.81 15.08 -30.28
CA LYS A 291 15.04 13.97 -29.74
C LYS A 291 14.53 14.28 -28.33
N GLU A 292 15.37 14.81 -27.45
CA GLU A 292 14.98 15.20 -26.08
C GLU A 292 13.85 16.26 -26.09
N LEU A 293 13.84 17.21 -27.03
CA LEU A 293 12.74 18.17 -27.18
C LEU A 293 11.43 17.53 -27.64
N MET A 294 11.50 16.52 -28.52
CA MET A 294 10.33 15.77 -28.96
C MET A 294 9.75 14.95 -27.80
N ASP A 295 10.60 14.26 -27.04
CA ASP A 295 10.20 13.49 -25.85
C ASP A 295 9.62 14.41 -24.77
N TYR A 296 10.21 15.60 -24.58
CA TYR A 296 9.66 16.65 -23.73
C TYR A 296 8.25 17.08 -24.16
N TYR A 297 8.02 17.33 -25.45
CA TYR A 297 6.69 17.70 -25.94
C TYR A 297 5.65 16.61 -25.69
N GLN A 298 6.01 15.34 -25.86
CA GLN A 298 5.12 14.21 -25.55
C GLN A 298 4.79 14.15 -24.05
N SER A 299 5.80 14.24 -23.19
CA SER A 299 5.63 14.23 -21.74
C SER A 299 4.78 15.42 -21.26
N TYR A 300 5.00 16.61 -21.83
CA TYR A 300 4.19 17.80 -21.57
C TYR A 300 2.70 17.59 -21.91
N GLN A 301 2.40 17.00 -23.08
CA GLN A 301 1.02 16.74 -23.48
C GLN A 301 0.35 15.69 -22.59
N ASP A 302 1.04 14.59 -22.27
CA ASP A 302 0.51 13.55 -21.37
C ASP A 302 0.26 14.13 -19.96
N GLY A 303 1.26 14.80 -19.39
CA GLY A 303 1.17 15.45 -18.08
C GLY A 303 0.05 16.50 -18.02
N LYS A 304 -0.10 17.34 -19.05
CA LYS A 304 -1.15 18.36 -19.11
C LYS A 304 -2.55 17.75 -19.15
N VAL A 305 -2.76 16.69 -19.94
CA VAL A 305 -4.06 16.01 -20.04
C VAL A 305 -4.41 15.34 -18.72
N ARG A 306 -3.48 14.58 -18.13
CA ARG A 306 -3.69 13.91 -16.83
C ARG A 306 -3.93 14.90 -15.71
N TYR A 307 -3.16 15.98 -15.64
CA TYR A 307 -3.36 17.03 -14.64
C TYR A 307 -4.75 17.61 -14.73
N ARG A 308 -5.22 17.95 -15.94
CA ARG A 308 -6.59 18.44 -16.14
C ARG A 308 -7.62 17.42 -15.70
N GLN A 309 -7.46 16.15 -16.09
CA GLN A 309 -8.40 15.09 -15.68
C GLN A 309 -8.49 14.94 -14.16
N VAL A 310 -7.34 14.93 -13.46
CA VAL A 310 -7.31 14.87 -12.00
C VAL A 310 -7.98 16.10 -11.40
N MET A 311 -7.59 17.30 -11.83
CA MET A 311 -8.12 18.55 -11.27
C MET A 311 -9.62 18.72 -11.52
N ASP A 312 -10.11 18.38 -12.72
CA ASP A 312 -11.53 18.43 -13.08
C ASP A 312 -12.34 17.40 -12.25
N SER A 313 -11.77 16.24 -11.96
CA SER A 313 -12.42 15.20 -11.14
C SER A 313 -12.69 15.65 -9.70
N PHE A 314 -11.90 16.60 -9.19
CA PHE A 314 -12.04 17.17 -7.84
C PHE A 314 -12.45 18.65 -7.86
N ASP A 315 -12.95 19.19 -8.99
CA ASP A 315 -13.45 20.57 -9.09
C ASP A 315 -14.86 20.72 -8.50
N VAL A 316 -15.01 20.24 -7.26
CA VAL A 316 -16.22 20.36 -6.45
C VAL A 316 -15.93 21.31 -5.31
N LYS A 317 -16.83 22.26 -5.08
CA LYS A 317 -16.67 23.22 -3.98
C LYS A 317 -16.87 22.51 -2.64
N PRO A 318 -16.02 22.77 -1.64
CA PRO A 318 -16.24 22.31 -0.26
C PRO A 318 -17.59 22.80 0.29
N GLU A 319 -18.20 22.02 1.17
CA GLU A 319 -19.45 22.37 1.85
C GLU A 319 -19.19 22.99 3.24
N GLY A 320 -19.53 24.28 3.36
CA GLY A 320 -19.40 25.05 4.60
C GLY A 320 -17.95 25.48 4.89
N SER A 321 -17.79 26.41 5.82
CA SER A 321 -16.47 26.78 6.34
C SER A 321 -16.04 25.80 7.43
N LEU A 322 -14.76 25.42 7.43
CA LEU A 322 -14.20 24.55 8.47
C LEU A 322 -14.15 25.25 9.83
N GLN A 323 -13.81 26.54 9.80
CA GLN A 323 -13.66 27.40 10.97
C GLN A 323 -14.31 28.76 10.71
N PRO A 324 -14.69 29.51 11.76
CA PRO A 324 -15.27 30.84 11.61
C PRO A 324 -14.27 31.83 10.98
N GLU A 325 -14.67 32.50 9.91
CA GLU A 325 -13.80 33.45 9.18
C GLU A 325 -13.38 34.65 10.04
N ASP A 326 -14.26 35.06 10.96
CA ASP A 326 -14.03 36.20 11.86
C ASP A 326 -13.17 35.84 13.09
N GLY A 327 -12.65 34.60 13.17
CA GLY A 327 -11.82 34.13 14.28
C GLY A 327 -12.56 33.98 15.62
N ARG A 328 -13.90 34.00 15.62
CA ARG A 328 -14.71 33.78 16.83
C ARG A 328 -14.51 32.36 17.38
N GLU A 329 -14.72 32.22 18.69
CA GLU A 329 -14.84 30.91 19.30
C GLU A 329 -16.11 30.16 18.80
N PRO A 330 -16.07 28.83 18.75
CA PRO A 330 -17.24 28.02 18.45
C PRO A 330 -18.40 28.25 19.43
N PHE A 331 -19.63 28.16 18.92
CA PHE A 331 -20.82 28.32 19.75
C PHE A 331 -20.91 27.22 20.83
N ARG A 332 -21.57 27.54 21.94
CA ARG A 332 -22.04 26.57 22.94
C ARG A 332 -23.56 26.57 22.93
N LEU A 333 -24.13 25.52 22.38
CA LEU A 333 -25.56 25.39 22.13
C LEU A 333 -26.25 24.70 23.32
N LYS A 334 -27.48 25.12 23.60
CA LYS A 334 -28.41 24.47 24.53
C LYS A 334 -29.12 23.28 23.87
N GLY A 335 -29.21 23.27 22.53
CA GLY A 335 -29.73 22.15 21.76
C GLY A 335 -31.22 22.23 21.40
N GLN A 336 -31.80 23.42 21.29
CA GLN A 336 -33.12 23.59 20.69
C GLN A 336 -33.01 23.41 19.17
N ILE A 337 -33.86 22.58 18.57
CA ILE A 337 -33.90 22.33 17.12
C ILE A 337 -35.25 22.79 16.58
N GLN A 338 -35.24 23.62 15.54
CA GLN A 338 -36.43 24.04 14.80
C GLN A 338 -36.21 23.81 13.31
N VAL A 339 -37.07 22.99 12.71
CA VAL A 339 -37.10 22.74 11.27
C VAL A 339 -38.36 23.36 10.71
N GLN A 340 -38.25 24.16 9.67
CA GLN A 340 -39.36 24.90 9.07
C GLN A 340 -39.38 24.66 7.56
N ASP A 341 -40.43 23.98 7.09
CA ASP A 341 -40.73 23.70 5.69
C ASP A 341 -39.54 23.12 4.91
N LEU A 342 -38.79 22.23 5.56
CA LEU A 342 -37.59 21.62 5.00
C LEU A 342 -37.95 20.65 3.86
N SER A 343 -37.47 20.97 2.67
CA SER A 343 -37.49 20.04 1.54
C SER A 343 -36.08 19.74 1.06
N TYR A 344 -35.81 18.46 0.79
CA TYR A 344 -34.54 17.99 0.26
C TYR A 344 -34.76 17.14 -0.99
N GLU A 345 -34.12 17.54 -2.07
CA GLU A 345 -34.12 16.84 -3.34
C GLU A 345 -32.75 16.20 -3.55
N ALA A 346 -32.73 14.88 -3.77
CA ALA A 346 -31.54 14.22 -4.26
C ALA A 346 -31.28 14.61 -5.72
N GLU A 347 -30.02 14.46 -6.12
CA GLU A 347 -29.61 14.61 -7.51
C GLU A 347 -30.45 13.72 -8.43
N GLY A 348 -31.02 14.32 -9.49
CA GLY A 348 -32.06 13.70 -10.31
C GLY A 348 -33.49 14.20 -10.04
N ARG A 349 -33.65 15.23 -9.18
CA ARG A 349 -34.94 15.85 -8.81
C ARG A 349 -35.92 14.91 -8.10
N ILE A 350 -35.37 13.89 -7.42
CA ILE A 350 -36.18 13.01 -6.58
C ILE A 350 -36.31 13.69 -5.22
N ARG A 351 -37.52 14.10 -4.87
CA ARG A 351 -37.82 14.72 -3.59
C ARG A 351 -37.83 13.65 -2.50
N ILE A 352 -36.85 13.70 -1.60
CA ILE A 352 -36.70 12.73 -0.49
C ILE A 352 -37.40 13.26 0.77
N LEU A 353 -37.27 14.56 1.04
CA LEU A 353 -37.99 15.24 2.11
C LEU A 353 -38.86 16.32 1.49
N ASP A 354 -40.09 16.46 1.97
CA ASP A 354 -41.03 17.47 1.48
C ASP A 354 -41.73 18.19 2.63
N GLN A 355 -41.46 19.49 2.77
CA GLN A 355 -42.10 20.41 3.71
C GLN A 355 -42.15 19.87 5.16
N ILE A 356 -41.01 19.35 5.62
CA ILE A 356 -40.88 18.84 6.98
C ILE A 356 -40.77 20.03 7.95
N SER A 357 -41.68 20.08 8.92
CA SER A 357 -41.67 21.07 10.01
C SER A 357 -41.74 20.34 11.35
N LEU A 358 -40.79 20.60 12.24
CA LEU A 358 -40.74 20.02 13.59
C LEU A 358 -39.99 20.94 14.55
N GLU A 359 -40.27 20.80 15.84
CA GLU A 359 -39.56 21.48 16.92
C GLU A 359 -39.18 20.47 18.00
N LEU A 360 -37.96 20.61 18.52
CA LEU A 360 -37.43 19.84 19.64
C LEU A 360 -36.82 20.78 20.67
N LYS A 361 -37.29 20.72 21.92
CA LYS A 361 -36.74 21.56 23.00
C LYS A 361 -35.48 20.92 23.61
N PRO A 362 -34.63 21.72 24.27
CA PRO A 362 -33.47 21.19 24.97
C PRO A 362 -33.84 20.06 25.95
N GLY A 363 -33.16 18.92 25.82
CA GLY A 363 -33.37 17.73 26.66
C GLY A 363 -34.52 16.81 26.25
N GLU A 364 -35.31 17.18 25.24
CA GLU A 364 -36.35 16.29 24.69
C GLU A 364 -35.74 15.22 23.76
N GLN A 365 -36.39 14.06 23.72
CA GLN A 365 -36.02 12.95 22.83
C GLN A 365 -37.05 12.82 21.70
N LEU A 366 -36.59 12.83 20.45
CA LEU A 366 -37.43 12.64 19.27
C LEU A 366 -37.18 11.27 18.63
N ALA A 367 -38.24 10.47 18.51
CA ALA A 367 -38.20 9.24 17.73
C ALA A 367 -38.83 9.48 16.35
N VAL A 368 -38.06 9.27 15.28
CA VAL A 368 -38.55 9.35 13.90
C VAL A 368 -38.81 7.94 13.37
N VAL A 369 -40.08 7.62 13.08
CA VAL A 369 -40.52 6.28 12.64
C VAL A 369 -41.10 6.31 11.22
N GLY A 370 -41.00 5.19 10.50
CA GLY A 370 -41.52 5.05 9.14
C GLY A 370 -40.84 3.94 8.34
N PHE A 371 -41.41 3.58 7.19
CA PHE A 371 -40.90 2.52 6.30
C PHE A 371 -39.49 2.80 5.76
N SER A 372 -38.77 1.77 5.30
CA SER A 372 -37.50 1.97 4.61
C SER A 372 -37.68 2.91 3.41
N GLY A 373 -36.73 3.84 3.21
CA GLY A 373 -36.82 4.85 2.16
C GLY A 373 -37.64 6.11 2.49
N SER A 374 -38.32 6.19 3.64
CA SER A 374 -39.15 7.36 4.01
C SER A 374 -38.37 8.65 4.37
N GLY A 375 -37.06 8.72 4.11
CA GLY A 375 -36.25 9.92 4.36
C GLY A 375 -35.69 10.11 5.78
N LYS A 376 -35.96 9.20 6.73
CA LYS A 376 -35.52 9.33 8.15
C LYS A 376 -34.00 9.59 8.30
N SER A 377 -33.19 8.75 7.67
CA SER A 377 -31.73 8.88 7.73
C SER A 377 -31.27 10.18 7.05
N THR A 378 -31.96 10.62 6.00
CA THR A 378 -31.68 11.88 5.31
C THR A 378 -31.95 13.08 6.21
N LEU A 379 -33.08 13.08 6.94
CA LEU A 379 -33.39 14.14 7.91
C LEU A 379 -32.32 14.20 9.01
N ALA A 380 -31.92 13.05 9.57
CA ALA A 380 -30.86 12.98 10.57
C ALA A 380 -29.51 13.49 10.04
N MET A 381 -29.14 13.12 8.81
CA MET A 381 -27.92 13.62 8.16
C MET A 381 -27.96 15.13 7.89
N ILE A 382 -29.12 15.69 7.55
CA ILE A 382 -29.27 17.14 7.38
C ILE A 382 -29.12 17.85 8.73
N ILE A 383 -29.83 17.40 9.77
CA ILE A 383 -29.73 18.00 11.12
C ILE A 383 -28.30 17.91 11.67
N GLY A 384 -27.59 16.80 11.42
CA GLY A 384 -26.18 16.63 11.74
C GLY A 384 -25.21 17.38 10.80
N GLN A 385 -25.71 18.24 9.92
CA GLN A 385 -24.96 19.00 8.92
C GLN A 385 -24.14 18.14 7.93
N LEU A 386 -24.38 16.83 7.84
CA LEU A 386 -23.68 15.92 6.92
C LEU A 386 -24.16 16.10 5.47
N TYR A 387 -25.42 16.52 5.29
CA TYR A 387 -25.96 16.99 4.02
C TYR A 387 -26.45 18.44 4.13
N THR A 388 -26.38 19.15 3.01
CA THR A 388 -26.96 20.49 2.86
C THR A 388 -28.43 20.42 2.46
N TYR A 389 -29.13 21.54 2.58
CA TYR A 389 -30.52 21.70 2.17
C TYR A 389 -30.70 23.03 1.44
N ASN A 390 -31.68 23.06 0.52
CA ASN A 390 -31.88 24.20 -0.38
C ASN A 390 -33.18 24.96 -0.11
N ILE A 391 -34.17 24.32 0.52
CA ILE A 391 -35.52 24.85 0.75
C ILE A 391 -35.87 24.67 2.22
N GLY A 392 -36.45 25.71 2.83
CA GLY A 392 -36.77 25.75 4.26
C GLY A 392 -35.60 26.21 5.12
N HIS A 393 -35.77 26.06 6.44
CA HIS A 393 -34.81 26.48 7.45
C HIS A 393 -34.58 25.38 8.49
N VAL A 394 -33.35 25.30 9.00
CA VAL A 394 -32.98 24.43 10.12
C VAL A 394 -32.22 25.29 11.11
N LEU A 395 -32.87 25.63 12.21
CA LEU A 395 -32.36 26.53 13.24
C LEU A 395 -31.96 25.72 14.48
N ILE A 396 -30.78 26.00 15.02
CA ILE A 396 -30.27 25.42 16.26
C ILE A 396 -30.03 26.56 17.24
N ASP A 397 -30.82 26.62 18.32
CA ASP A 397 -30.91 27.77 19.22
C ASP A 397 -31.10 29.11 18.48
N GLY A 398 -31.88 29.10 17.40
CA GLY A 398 -32.14 30.26 16.55
C GLY A 398 -31.04 30.61 15.53
N ILE A 399 -29.93 29.85 15.51
CA ILE A 399 -28.86 30.01 14.53
C ILE A 399 -29.10 29.09 13.34
N GLU A 400 -29.02 29.62 12.13
CA GLU A 400 -29.22 28.82 10.92
C GLU A 400 -28.07 27.81 10.73
N LEU A 401 -28.42 26.52 10.60
CA LEU A 401 -27.48 25.41 10.52
C LEU A 401 -26.49 25.54 9.35
N LYS A 402 -26.91 26.03 8.18
CA LYS A 402 -26.01 26.25 7.03
C LYS A 402 -24.97 27.37 7.26
N SER A 403 -25.19 28.24 8.25
CA SER A 403 -24.25 29.30 8.61
C SER A 403 -23.21 28.85 9.65
N MET A 404 -23.43 27.71 10.30
CA MET A 404 -22.52 27.14 11.28
C MET A 404 -21.31 26.50 10.61
N THR A 405 -20.15 26.62 11.25
CA THR A 405 -18.91 26.01 10.76
C THR A 405 -18.82 24.54 11.18
N ARG A 406 -17.97 23.75 10.54
CA ARG A 406 -17.76 22.35 10.93
C ARG A 406 -17.28 22.21 12.38
N LEU A 407 -16.49 23.17 12.86
CA LEU A 407 -16.03 23.23 14.24
C LEU A 407 -17.16 23.55 15.24
N ASP A 408 -18.16 24.36 14.84
CA ASP A 408 -19.36 24.57 15.68
C ASP A 408 -20.16 23.29 15.81
N VAL A 409 -20.34 22.56 14.71
CA VAL A 409 -21.09 21.30 14.72
C VAL A 409 -20.34 20.22 15.50
N SER A 410 -19.03 20.05 15.30
CA SER A 410 -18.27 19.00 16.01
C SER A 410 -18.25 19.17 17.54
N ARG A 411 -18.34 20.41 18.04
CA ARG A 411 -18.37 20.67 19.49
C ARG A 411 -19.76 20.51 20.13
N ASN A 412 -20.83 20.55 19.35
CA ASN A 412 -22.20 20.55 19.88
C ASN A 412 -23.04 19.33 19.47
N PHE A 413 -22.62 18.58 18.45
CA PHE A 413 -23.39 17.49 17.86
C PHE A 413 -22.64 16.17 17.99
N GLY A 414 -23.35 15.14 18.44
CA GLY A 414 -22.94 13.74 18.29
C GLY A 414 -23.72 13.09 17.15
N TYR A 415 -23.04 12.34 16.28
CA TYR A 415 -23.69 11.55 15.24
C TYR A 415 -23.23 10.09 15.34
N VAL A 416 -24.21 9.19 15.46
CA VAL A 416 -23.97 7.75 15.46
C VAL A 416 -24.51 7.19 14.15
N ALA A 417 -23.60 6.73 13.28
CA ALA A 417 -23.95 6.13 12.01
C ALA A 417 -24.59 4.75 12.21
N GLN A 418 -25.41 4.31 11.25
CA GLN A 418 -25.97 2.96 11.23
C GLN A 418 -24.87 1.88 11.22
N TYR A 419 -23.77 2.16 10.52
CA TYR A 419 -22.56 1.35 10.50
C TYR A 419 -21.39 2.26 10.88
N PRO A 420 -20.92 2.25 12.13
CA PRO A 420 -19.77 3.07 12.53
C PRO A 420 -18.51 2.60 11.80
N PHE A 421 -17.64 3.56 11.48
CA PHE A 421 -16.33 3.28 10.89
C PHE A 421 -15.25 3.34 11.97
N ILE A 422 -14.38 2.34 11.99
CA ILE A 422 -13.22 2.28 12.90
C ILE A 422 -11.97 2.47 12.04
N PHE A 423 -11.17 3.47 12.39
CA PHE A 423 -9.91 3.75 11.73
C PHE A 423 -8.82 2.80 12.23
N ASP A 424 -7.81 2.57 11.39
CA ASP A 424 -6.59 1.88 11.83
C ASP A 424 -5.90 2.72 12.92
N GLY A 425 -5.54 2.08 14.03
CA GLY A 425 -5.06 2.78 15.22
C GLY A 425 -5.41 2.06 16.52
N SER A 426 -5.17 2.72 17.65
CA SER A 426 -5.57 2.18 18.96
C SER A 426 -7.08 2.35 19.21
N ILE A 427 -7.63 1.56 20.15
CA ILE A 427 -9.01 1.74 20.63
C ILE A 427 -9.17 3.15 21.20
N MET A 428 -8.16 3.64 21.92
CA MET A 428 -8.14 4.97 22.51
C MET A 428 -8.25 6.06 21.43
N GLU A 429 -7.45 5.99 20.38
CA GLU A 429 -7.49 6.93 19.24
C GLU A 429 -8.88 6.97 18.58
N ASN A 430 -9.52 5.81 18.42
CA ASN A 430 -10.85 5.73 17.83
C ASN A 430 -11.94 6.31 18.75
N ILE A 431 -11.88 6.07 20.05
CA ILE A 431 -12.84 6.63 21.03
C ILE A 431 -12.67 8.15 21.13
N LEU A 432 -11.43 8.65 21.16
CA LEU A 432 -11.13 10.07 21.30
C LEU A 432 -11.16 10.84 19.98
N TYR A 433 -11.44 10.18 18.85
CA TYR A 433 -11.39 10.76 17.50
C TYR A 433 -12.14 12.10 17.38
N GLY A 434 -13.36 12.16 17.93
CA GLY A 434 -14.18 13.39 17.92
C GLY A 434 -13.59 14.53 18.77
N LEU A 435 -12.94 14.20 19.89
CA LEU A 435 -12.37 15.16 20.83
C LEU A 435 -11.04 15.74 20.32
N LEU A 436 -10.21 14.93 19.66
CA LEU A 436 -8.96 15.37 19.05
C LEU A 436 -9.19 16.47 17.99
N SER A 437 -10.31 16.39 17.27
CA SER A 437 -10.75 17.42 16.32
C SER A 437 -11.06 18.78 17.00
N ALA A 438 -11.65 18.75 18.19
CA ALA A 438 -12.04 19.96 18.93
C ALA A 438 -10.86 20.74 19.52
N GLY A 439 -9.70 20.07 19.72
CA GLY A 439 -8.45 20.63 20.24
C GLY A 439 -7.50 21.23 19.19
N GLY A 440 -7.91 21.26 17.90
CA GLY A 440 -7.09 21.83 16.83
C GLY A 440 -5.92 20.94 16.39
N GLY A 441 -5.99 19.62 16.64
CA GLY A 441 -5.01 18.64 16.16
C GLY A 441 -3.62 18.74 16.80
N LYS A 442 -3.47 19.39 17.95
CA LYS A 442 -2.22 19.34 18.73
C LYS A 442 -2.19 18.06 19.57
N GLU A 443 -1.09 17.33 19.46
CA GLU A 443 -0.76 16.01 20.04
C GLU A 443 -0.64 15.99 21.58
N ASP A 444 -1.38 16.83 22.32
CA ASP A 444 -1.43 16.72 23.78
C ASP A 444 -2.53 15.71 24.17
N GLU A 445 -2.33 14.44 23.80
CA GLU A 445 -3.22 13.31 24.15
C GLU A 445 -3.46 13.19 25.66
N GLU A 446 -2.50 13.60 26.48
CA GLU A 446 -2.58 13.54 27.95
C GLU A 446 -3.50 14.60 28.57
N VAL A 447 -3.92 15.63 27.84
CA VAL A 447 -4.59 16.81 28.44
C VAL A 447 -6.11 16.81 28.22
N LEU A 448 -6.65 15.99 27.32
CA LEU A 448 -8.07 16.12 26.92
C LEU A 448 -9.07 15.41 27.84
N VAL A 449 -8.76 14.21 28.38
CA VAL A 449 -9.70 13.45 29.24
C VAL A 449 -8.94 12.59 30.25
N ASP A 450 -9.38 12.58 31.52
CA ASP A 450 -8.82 11.72 32.56
C ASP A 450 -9.08 10.23 32.26
N ARG A 451 -8.11 9.35 32.53
CA ARG A 451 -8.26 7.90 32.32
C ARG A 451 -9.42 7.32 33.13
N GLY A 452 -9.67 7.84 34.32
CA GLY A 452 -10.79 7.44 35.16
C GLY A 452 -12.14 7.78 34.53
N GLU A 453 -12.24 8.90 33.82
CA GLU A 453 -13.44 9.31 33.10
C GLU A 453 -13.69 8.42 31.87
N ILE A 454 -12.64 8.09 31.11
CA ILE A 454 -12.75 7.15 29.97
C ILE A 454 -13.26 5.79 30.44
N LEU A 455 -12.69 5.25 31.54
CA LEU A 455 -13.13 3.97 32.10
C LEU A 455 -14.59 4.01 32.58
N ARG A 456 -15.03 5.12 33.19
CA ARG A 456 -16.44 5.31 33.58
C ARG A 456 -17.37 5.33 32.39
N ILE A 457 -16.99 6.01 31.30
CA ILE A 457 -17.79 6.05 30.07
C ILE A 457 -17.88 4.65 29.44
N LEU A 458 -16.75 3.94 29.34
CA LEU A 458 -16.73 2.56 28.83
C LEU A 458 -17.65 1.64 29.64
N ASP A 459 -17.67 1.81 30.95
CA ASP A 459 -18.54 1.03 31.86
C ASP A 459 -20.01 1.34 31.63
N GLN A 460 -20.37 2.63 31.53
CA GLN A 460 -21.74 3.07 31.25
C GLN A 460 -22.26 2.61 29.89
N VAL A 461 -21.38 2.52 28.88
CA VAL A 461 -21.72 2.05 27.53
C VAL A 461 -21.70 0.51 27.46
N GLY A 462 -21.21 -0.18 28.50
CA GLY A 462 -21.13 -1.63 28.54
C GLY A 462 -20.00 -2.22 27.69
N PHE A 463 -18.97 -1.43 27.38
CA PHE A 463 -17.86 -1.84 26.50
C PHE A 463 -16.57 -2.16 27.28
N SER A 464 -16.56 -1.98 28.60
CA SER A 464 -15.40 -2.25 29.47
C SER A 464 -14.91 -3.70 29.37
N ASP A 465 -15.82 -4.67 29.43
CA ASP A 465 -15.47 -6.09 29.42
C ASP A 465 -14.85 -6.52 28.08
N ASP A 466 -15.33 -5.96 26.97
CA ASP A 466 -14.79 -6.22 25.64
C ASP A 466 -13.35 -5.67 25.52
N VAL A 467 -13.13 -4.42 25.95
CA VAL A 467 -11.80 -3.81 25.97
C VAL A 467 -10.84 -4.60 26.87
N LEU A 468 -11.32 -5.01 28.04
CA LEU A 468 -10.53 -5.83 28.98
C LEU A 468 -10.17 -7.18 28.36
N LYS A 469 -11.15 -7.88 27.76
CA LYS A 469 -10.95 -9.17 27.09
C LYS A 469 -9.94 -9.06 25.95
N MET A 470 -10.08 -8.05 25.08
CA MET A 470 -9.11 -7.76 24.02
C MET A 470 -7.71 -7.51 24.58
N GLY A 471 -7.62 -6.85 25.74
CA GLY A 471 -6.36 -6.65 26.46
C GLY A 471 -5.76 -7.95 27.01
N LEU A 472 -6.58 -8.78 27.66
CA LEU A 472 -6.17 -10.05 28.28
C LEU A 472 -5.75 -11.11 27.26
N ASP A 473 -6.40 -11.16 26.09
CA ASP A 473 -6.05 -12.08 25.00
C ASP A 473 -4.73 -11.69 24.30
N ARG A 474 -4.18 -10.51 24.62
CA ARG A 474 -2.96 -9.99 23.97
C ARG A 474 -1.70 -10.57 24.61
N LYS A 475 -0.82 -11.13 23.76
CA LYS A 475 0.50 -11.59 24.19
C LYS A 475 1.40 -10.40 24.51
N LEU A 476 1.85 -10.31 25.76
CA LEU A 476 2.81 -9.30 26.20
C LEU A 476 4.24 -9.79 25.95
N SER A 477 5.07 -8.93 25.35
CA SER A 477 6.51 -9.17 25.26
C SER A 477 7.19 -8.68 26.54
N PRO A 478 7.86 -9.54 27.32
CA PRO A 478 8.58 -9.14 28.53
C PRO A 478 9.70 -8.12 28.24
N LEU A 479 10.24 -8.12 27.02
CA LEU A 479 11.26 -7.17 26.57
C LEU A 479 10.74 -5.73 26.48
N ARG A 480 9.44 -5.55 26.14
CA ARG A 480 8.81 -4.23 26.00
C ARG A 480 8.05 -3.79 27.24
N HIS A 481 7.52 -4.74 28.02
CA HIS A 481 6.64 -4.48 29.16
C HIS A 481 7.13 -5.19 30.43
N ARG A 482 8.40 -5.01 30.77
CA ARG A 482 9.06 -5.73 31.88
C ARG A 482 8.32 -5.58 33.21
N GLU A 483 7.95 -4.37 33.59
CA GLU A 483 7.27 -4.11 34.87
C GLU A 483 5.88 -4.77 34.93
N LEU A 484 5.11 -4.71 33.84
CA LEU A 484 3.79 -5.35 33.76
C LEU A 484 3.92 -6.88 33.78
N ALA A 485 4.91 -7.43 33.07
CA ALA A 485 5.20 -8.86 33.07
C ALA A 485 5.58 -9.34 34.48
N GLU A 486 6.46 -8.62 35.18
CA GLU A 486 6.84 -8.92 36.57
C GLU A 486 5.62 -8.85 37.52
N LYS A 487 4.75 -7.84 37.38
CA LYS A 487 3.51 -7.74 38.15
C LYS A 487 2.53 -8.88 37.87
N LEU A 488 2.39 -9.30 36.61
CA LEU A 488 1.52 -10.41 36.22
C LEU A 488 2.03 -11.75 36.76
N VAL A 489 3.35 -11.97 36.74
CA VAL A 489 3.95 -13.15 37.36
C VAL A 489 3.75 -13.12 38.88
N PHE A 490 3.98 -11.98 39.53
CA PHE A 490 3.72 -11.82 40.96
C PHE A 490 2.25 -12.06 41.34
N LEU A 491 1.31 -11.61 40.50
CA LEU A 491 -0.13 -11.84 40.72
C LEU A 491 -0.46 -13.34 40.76
N ARG A 492 0.22 -14.17 39.97
CA ARG A 492 0.04 -15.63 40.00
C ARG A 492 0.41 -16.20 41.38
N ASP A 493 1.54 -15.78 41.94
CA ASP A 493 2.01 -16.24 43.24
C ASP A 493 1.10 -15.74 44.37
N ALA A 494 0.68 -14.48 44.30
CA ALA A 494 -0.25 -13.89 45.25
C ALA A 494 -1.64 -14.58 45.22
N TYR A 495 -2.14 -14.88 44.01
CA TYR A 495 -3.40 -15.59 43.81
C TYR A 495 -3.32 -17.01 44.40
N HIS A 496 -2.26 -17.76 44.07
CA HIS A 496 -2.06 -19.11 44.58
C HIS A 496 -1.91 -19.12 46.11
N SER A 497 -1.15 -18.17 46.67
CA SER A 497 -0.95 -18.07 48.12
C SER A 497 -2.25 -17.79 48.89
N LYS A 498 -3.15 -16.99 48.31
CA LYS A 498 -4.41 -16.59 48.96
C LYS A 498 -5.53 -17.61 48.77
N TRP A 499 -5.69 -18.15 47.56
CA TRP A 499 -6.86 -18.95 47.17
C TRP A 499 -6.53 -20.39 46.79
N GLY A 500 -5.25 -20.77 46.74
CA GLY A 500 -4.83 -22.09 46.24
C GLY A 500 -5.41 -23.27 47.02
N GLN A 501 -5.56 -23.14 48.35
CA GLN A 501 -6.19 -24.19 49.16
C GLN A 501 -7.71 -24.25 48.97
N GLU A 502 -8.38 -23.10 48.91
CA GLU A 502 -9.84 -23.02 48.74
C GLU A 502 -10.27 -23.54 47.37
N LEU A 503 -9.47 -23.23 46.35
CA LEU A 503 -9.74 -23.62 44.97
C LEU A 503 -9.05 -24.94 44.56
N ALA A 504 -8.41 -25.66 45.50
CA ALA A 504 -7.68 -26.90 45.19
C ALA A 504 -8.53 -27.98 44.50
N ASN A 505 -9.86 -27.93 44.68
CA ASN A 505 -10.82 -28.85 44.08
C ASN A 505 -11.36 -28.38 42.71
N VAL A 506 -11.09 -27.14 42.30
CA VAL A 506 -11.65 -26.51 41.09
C VAL A 506 -10.55 -26.04 40.13
N VAL A 507 -9.34 -25.79 40.62
CA VAL A 507 -8.19 -25.33 39.85
C VAL A 507 -7.05 -26.35 39.97
N ASP A 508 -6.64 -26.92 38.83
CA ASP A 508 -5.47 -27.80 38.78
C ASP A 508 -4.19 -26.96 38.77
N SER A 509 -3.45 -26.99 39.87
CA SER A 509 -2.19 -26.25 40.02
C SER A 509 -1.05 -27.00 39.32
N PHE A 510 -0.27 -26.29 38.50
CA PHE A 510 0.94 -26.83 37.87
C PHE A 510 2.03 -27.14 38.90
N VAL A 511 2.03 -28.37 39.43
CA VAL A 511 3.04 -28.90 40.35
C VAL A 511 3.93 -29.92 39.63
N VAL A 512 5.25 -29.69 39.64
CA VAL A 512 6.23 -30.47 38.86
C VAL A 512 6.14 -31.98 39.11
N ASN A 513 5.92 -32.39 40.38
CA ASN A 513 5.87 -33.79 40.79
C ASN A 513 4.47 -34.41 40.76
N ARG A 514 3.48 -33.71 40.21
CA ARG A 514 2.09 -34.18 40.13
C ARG A 514 1.65 -34.29 38.68
N PHE A 515 1.00 -35.40 38.35
CA PHE A 515 0.38 -35.57 37.04
C PHE A 515 -0.84 -34.66 36.91
N GLN A 516 -0.94 -33.93 35.80
CA GLN A 516 -2.00 -32.95 35.54
C GLN A 516 -3.12 -33.63 34.75
N GLN A 517 -4.26 -33.84 35.40
CA GLN A 517 -5.36 -34.63 34.83
C GLN A 517 -6.07 -33.89 33.67
N TYR A 518 -6.00 -32.56 33.67
CA TYR A 518 -6.61 -31.69 32.66
C TYR A 518 -5.63 -31.20 31.58
N SER A 519 -4.38 -31.69 31.59
CA SER A 519 -3.40 -31.42 30.54
C SER A 519 -3.20 -32.64 29.65
N SER A 520 -2.78 -32.40 28.41
CA SER A 520 -2.44 -33.49 27.49
C SER A 520 -1.24 -34.29 28.00
N ILE A 521 -1.05 -35.52 27.53
CA ILE A 521 0.15 -36.30 27.85
C ILE A 521 1.41 -35.54 27.40
N LEU A 522 1.38 -34.88 26.24
CA LEU A 522 2.50 -34.07 25.76
C LEU A 522 2.85 -32.92 26.71
N GLU A 523 1.85 -32.16 27.15
CA GLU A 523 2.03 -31.08 28.12
C GLU A 523 2.50 -31.61 29.47
N ASN A 524 2.03 -32.80 29.87
CA ASN A 524 2.53 -33.48 31.05
C ASN A 524 4.00 -33.91 30.90
N ILE A 525 4.50 -34.25 29.71
CA ILE A 525 5.92 -34.57 29.51
C ILE A 525 6.76 -33.30 29.46
N VAL A 526 6.33 -32.29 28.70
CA VAL A 526 7.11 -31.07 28.46
C VAL A 526 7.10 -30.14 29.68
N PHE A 527 5.94 -29.97 30.31
CA PHE A 527 5.73 -29.15 31.51
C PHE A 527 6.34 -27.73 31.43
N GLY A 528 6.25 -27.11 30.25
CA GLY A 528 6.81 -25.79 29.98
C GLY A 528 6.30 -25.19 28.67
N TYR A 529 6.62 -23.92 28.47
CA TYR A 529 6.27 -23.16 27.29
C TYR A 529 7.46 -23.10 26.31
N PRO A 530 7.29 -23.46 25.03
CA PRO A 530 8.36 -23.37 24.06
C PRO A 530 8.65 -21.92 23.67
N ASN A 531 9.92 -21.53 23.70
CA ASN A 531 10.37 -20.19 23.33
C ASN A 531 10.68 -20.06 21.83
N ARG A 532 10.77 -21.18 21.10
CA ARG A 532 11.07 -21.23 19.66
C ARG A 532 10.07 -22.09 18.89
N LYS A 533 9.89 -21.77 17.60
CA LYS A 533 8.88 -22.40 16.72
C LYS A 533 9.10 -23.90 16.49
N ASP A 534 10.35 -24.33 16.43
CA ASP A 534 10.76 -25.73 16.25
C ASP A 534 10.41 -26.63 17.43
N PHE A 535 10.15 -26.04 18.60
CA PHE A 535 9.72 -26.73 19.82
C PHE A 535 8.24 -26.54 20.16
N GLU A 536 7.46 -25.89 19.28
CA GLU A 536 6.01 -25.77 19.46
C GLU A 536 5.36 -27.14 19.65
N LEU A 537 4.44 -27.26 20.62
CA LEU A 537 3.81 -28.53 20.98
C LEU A 537 3.11 -29.23 19.81
N ARG A 538 2.71 -28.50 18.76
CA ARG A 538 2.14 -29.10 17.54
C ARG A 538 3.18 -29.81 16.67
N GLN A 539 4.43 -29.33 16.67
CA GLN A 539 5.52 -29.81 15.81
C GLN A 539 6.45 -30.77 16.55
N LEU A 540 6.59 -30.59 17.87
CA LEU A 540 7.48 -31.36 18.73
C LEU A 540 7.31 -32.89 18.59
N PRO A 541 6.09 -33.46 18.52
CA PRO A 541 5.90 -34.90 18.34
C PRO A 541 6.55 -35.48 17.07
N ALA A 542 6.64 -34.70 16.00
CA ALA A 542 7.25 -35.12 14.74
C ALA A 542 8.78 -34.94 14.72
N SER A 543 9.33 -34.20 15.67
CA SER A 543 10.77 -33.93 15.72
C SER A 543 11.56 -35.21 16.01
N ARG A 544 12.70 -35.36 15.32
CA ARG A 544 13.61 -36.50 15.55
C ARG A 544 14.11 -36.53 17.00
N PHE A 545 14.39 -35.36 17.56
CA PHE A 545 14.79 -35.17 18.94
C PHE A 545 13.78 -35.81 19.92
N PHE A 546 12.50 -35.45 19.81
CA PHE A 546 11.48 -35.95 20.72
C PHE A 546 11.20 -37.44 20.50
N GLN A 547 11.22 -37.91 19.25
CA GLN A 547 11.06 -39.33 18.93
C GLN A 547 12.17 -40.20 19.54
N ASP A 548 13.42 -39.71 19.51
CA ASP A 548 14.55 -40.42 20.09
C ASP A 548 14.49 -40.36 21.63
N PHE A 549 14.09 -39.22 22.21
CA PHE A 549 13.81 -39.10 23.64
C PHE A 549 12.75 -40.11 24.13
N LEU A 550 11.63 -40.27 23.41
CA LEU A 550 10.59 -41.24 23.78
C LEU A 550 11.08 -42.70 23.70
N LYS A 551 12.04 -43.00 22.82
CA LYS A 551 12.67 -44.34 22.76
C LYS A 551 13.60 -44.55 23.95
N GLU A 552 14.46 -43.58 24.24
CA GLU A 552 15.45 -43.63 25.32
C GLU A 552 14.79 -43.74 26.70
N THR A 553 13.64 -43.08 26.89
CA THR A 553 12.85 -43.15 28.13
C THR A 553 11.97 -44.39 28.22
N GLY A 554 11.87 -45.19 27.15
CA GLY A 554 11.00 -46.35 27.08
C GLY A 554 9.50 -46.03 26.97
N LEU A 555 9.12 -44.77 26.79
CA LEU A 555 7.71 -44.35 26.69
C LEU A 555 7.08 -44.58 25.33
N ARG A 556 7.87 -44.73 24.26
CA ARG A 556 7.34 -44.83 22.90
C ARG A 556 6.34 -45.97 22.71
N GLN A 557 6.68 -47.17 23.21
CA GLN A 557 5.83 -48.35 23.04
C GLN A 557 4.53 -48.25 23.87
N PRO A 558 4.56 -47.89 25.18
CA PRO A 558 3.35 -47.62 25.96
C PRO A 558 2.42 -46.57 25.35
N LEU A 559 2.97 -45.50 24.77
CA LEU A 559 2.17 -44.45 24.12
C LEU A 559 1.54 -44.92 22.80
N LEU A 560 2.24 -45.78 22.04
CA LEU A 560 1.67 -46.37 20.83
C LEU A 560 0.51 -47.31 21.15
N GLU A 561 0.63 -48.10 22.20
CA GLU A 561 -0.44 -48.98 22.70
C GLU A 561 -1.64 -48.17 23.18
N LEU A 562 -1.41 -47.11 23.97
CA LEU A 562 -2.47 -46.19 24.39
C LEU A 562 -3.14 -45.50 23.19
N GLY A 563 -2.35 -45.09 22.18
CA GLY A 563 -2.88 -44.49 20.96
C GLY A 563 -3.76 -45.45 20.18
N ALA A 564 -3.36 -46.73 20.09
CA ALA A 564 -4.15 -47.77 19.44
C ALA A 564 -5.47 -48.03 20.19
N GLU A 565 -5.42 -48.10 21.52
CA GLU A 565 -6.60 -48.23 22.39
C GLU A 565 -7.56 -47.05 22.20
N LEU A 566 -7.05 -45.82 22.28
CA LEU A 566 -7.83 -44.61 22.06
C LEU A 566 -8.48 -44.57 20.69
N ALA A 567 -7.76 -44.96 19.63
CA ALA A 567 -8.31 -45.00 18.28
C ALA A 567 -9.46 -46.00 18.18
N MET A 568 -9.30 -47.22 18.72
CA MET A 568 -10.34 -48.25 18.69
C MET A 568 -11.59 -47.81 19.45
N GLU A 569 -11.44 -47.34 20.68
CA GLU A 569 -12.57 -46.93 21.52
C GLU A 569 -13.27 -45.69 20.95
N THR A 570 -12.51 -44.70 20.47
CA THR A 570 -13.09 -43.47 19.90
C THR A 570 -13.84 -43.75 18.59
N VAL A 571 -13.27 -44.56 17.68
CA VAL A 571 -13.94 -44.95 16.43
C VAL A 571 -15.18 -45.79 16.72
N ALA A 572 -15.12 -46.72 17.68
CA ALA A 572 -16.27 -47.53 18.07
C ALA A 572 -17.42 -46.68 18.62
N LEU A 573 -17.12 -45.65 19.43
CA LEU A 573 -18.12 -44.76 20.04
C LEU A 573 -18.74 -43.79 19.04
N LEU A 574 -17.95 -43.25 18.11
CA LEU A 574 -18.40 -42.17 17.20
C LEU A 574 -18.89 -42.66 15.84
N LYS A 575 -18.77 -43.96 15.52
CA LYS A 575 -19.16 -44.54 14.23
C LYS A 575 -20.59 -44.17 13.81
N ASP A 576 -21.50 -44.10 14.78
CA ASP A 576 -22.94 -43.84 14.58
C ASP A 576 -23.36 -42.38 14.86
N LEU A 577 -22.42 -41.48 15.20
CA LEU A 577 -22.67 -40.10 15.67
C LEU A 577 -21.98 -39.03 14.80
N GLN A 578 -21.75 -39.33 13.51
CA GLN A 578 -20.88 -38.53 12.63
C GLN A 578 -21.33 -37.07 12.38
N ASP A 579 -22.60 -36.74 12.63
CA ASP A 579 -23.18 -35.41 12.35
C ASP A 579 -23.26 -34.47 13.57
N ASP A 580 -22.87 -34.93 14.77
CA ASP A 580 -22.98 -34.12 16.00
C ASP A 580 -21.61 -33.56 16.44
N ALA A 581 -21.40 -32.26 16.17
CA ALA A 581 -20.17 -31.55 16.49
C ALA A 581 -19.82 -31.59 17.99
N PHE A 582 -20.81 -31.74 18.88
CA PHE A 582 -20.60 -31.74 20.33
C PHE A 582 -19.78 -32.95 20.80
N PHE A 583 -19.97 -34.14 20.21
CA PHE A 583 -19.27 -35.35 20.64
C PHE A 583 -17.80 -35.35 20.23
N PHE A 584 -17.46 -34.69 19.13
CA PHE A 584 -16.07 -34.52 18.70
C PHE A 584 -15.29 -33.52 19.56
N GLU A 585 -15.97 -32.56 20.22
CA GLU A 585 -15.30 -31.69 21.20
C GLU A 585 -14.78 -32.46 22.43
N MET A 586 -15.31 -33.65 22.72
CA MET A 586 -14.86 -34.49 23.83
C MET A 586 -13.91 -35.61 23.39
N SER A 587 -13.51 -35.61 22.11
CA SER A 587 -12.68 -36.62 21.48
C SER A 587 -11.23 -36.13 21.26
N PRO A 588 -10.23 -37.00 21.42
CA PRO A 588 -8.86 -36.70 20.98
C PRO A 588 -8.69 -36.70 19.46
N ILE A 589 -9.66 -37.26 18.71
CA ILE A 589 -9.70 -37.30 17.23
C ILE A 589 -10.59 -36.16 16.73
N ALA A 590 -10.06 -35.32 15.84
CA ALA A 590 -10.81 -34.25 15.18
C ALA A 590 -11.71 -34.80 14.05
N ILE A 591 -12.76 -34.05 13.69
CA ILE A 591 -13.75 -34.44 12.66
C ILE A 591 -13.07 -34.74 11.31
N ASP A 592 -12.11 -33.90 10.91
CA ASP A 592 -11.36 -34.03 9.67
C ASP A 592 -10.33 -35.18 9.69
N GLU A 593 -9.97 -35.68 10.86
CA GLU A 593 -9.05 -36.81 11.04
C GLU A 593 -9.79 -38.16 11.20
N PHE A 594 -11.13 -38.16 11.34
CA PHE A 594 -11.90 -39.35 11.73
C PHE A 594 -11.80 -40.50 10.72
N GLU A 595 -11.90 -40.21 9.42
CA GLU A 595 -11.78 -41.20 8.35
C GLU A 595 -10.39 -41.88 8.35
N GLN A 596 -9.33 -41.10 8.61
CA GLN A 596 -7.97 -41.61 8.72
C GLN A 596 -7.84 -42.63 9.86
N TYR A 597 -8.35 -42.31 11.06
CA TYR A 597 -8.28 -43.23 12.20
C TYR A 597 -9.18 -44.45 12.03
N THR A 598 -10.31 -44.32 11.32
CA THR A 598 -11.17 -45.47 10.96
C THR A 598 -10.38 -46.50 10.15
N GLY A 599 -9.67 -46.06 9.10
CA GLY A 599 -8.82 -46.94 8.31
C GLY A 599 -7.63 -47.53 9.09
N ILE A 600 -7.11 -46.83 10.10
CA ILE A 600 -6.07 -47.36 11.01
C ILE A 600 -6.66 -48.49 11.88
N VAL A 601 -7.84 -48.28 12.46
CA VAL A 601 -8.51 -49.27 13.31
C VAL A 601 -8.85 -50.55 12.55
N GLU A 602 -9.36 -50.45 11.32
CA GLU A 602 -9.62 -51.62 10.46
C GLU A 602 -8.36 -52.46 10.26
N ARG A 603 -7.23 -51.82 9.94
CA ARG A 603 -5.93 -52.52 9.80
C ARG A 603 -5.46 -53.16 11.10
N LEU A 604 -5.63 -52.47 12.23
CA LEU A 604 -5.25 -53.01 13.55
C LEU A 604 -6.07 -54.25 13.93
N LEU A 605 -7.35 -54.29 13.54
CA LEU A 605 -8.22 -55.45 13.72
C LEU A 605 -7.79 -56.63 12.82
N GLU A 606 -7.31 -56.36 11.60
CA GLU A 606 -6.83 -57.39 10.66
C GLU A 606 -5.46 -57.98 11.06
N THR A 607 -4.49 -57.14 11.47
CA THR A 607 -3.10 -57.58 11.74
C THR A 607 -2.83 -57.95 13.19
N GLY A 608 -3.78 -57.71 14.10
CA GLY A 608 -3.66 -57.90 15.54
C GLY A 608 -2.96 -56.73 16.25
N ARG A 609 -3.37 -56.46 17.50
CA ARG A 609 -2.92 -55.32 18.34
C ARG A 609 -1.40 -55.24 18.53
N GLU A 610 -0.70 -56.37 18.41
CA GLU A 610 0.75 -56.46 18.66
C GLU A 610 1.60 -55.97 17.47
N ARG A 611 1.03 -55.81 16.27
CA ARG A 611 1.76 -55.39 15.06
C ARG A 611 1.24 -54.06 14.52
N ILE A 612 1.66 -52.96 15.15
CA ILE A 612 1.43 -51.61 14.64
C ILE A 612 2.26 -51.40 13.38
N ALA A 613 1.60 -51.15 12.25
CA ALA A 613 2.30 -50.87 10.99
C ALA A 613 3.19 -49.62 11.12
N LYS A 614 4.39 -49.66 10.54
CA LYS A 614 5.36 -48.54 10.59
C LYS A 614 4.78 -47.21 10.07
N LYS A 615 3.81 -47.30 9.14
CA LYS A 615 3.09 -46.15 8.58
C LYS A 615 2.07 -45.52 9.54
N ASP A 616 1.48 -46.30 10.44
CA ASP A 616 0.38 -45.88 11.31
C ASP A 616 0.89 -45.38 12.68
N GLY A 617 2.11 -45.78 13.08
CA GLY A 617 2.67 -45.46 14.39
C GLY A 617 2.79 -43.96 14.72
N ASN A 618 3.07 -43.10 13.74
CA ASN A 618 3.16 -41.66 14.01
C ASN A 618 1.79 -41.05 14.37
N ALA A 619 0.72 -41.47 13.69
CA ALA A 619 -0.63 -40.99 13.95
C ALA A 619 -1.12 -41.45 15.34
N LEU A 620 -0.91 -42.73 15.67
CA LEU A 620 -1.28 -43.28 16.99
C LEU A 620 -0.50 -42.62 18.13
N LEU A 621 0.79 -42.37 17.94
CA LEU A 621 1.60 -41.66 18.93
C LEU A 621 1.13 -40.22 19.13
N LEU A 622 0.79 -39.51 18.05
CA LEU A 622 0.24 -38.17 18.12
C LEU A 622 -1.10 -38.15 18.86
N LEU A 623 -1.96 -39.14 18.60
CA LEU A 623 -3.23 -39.30 19.28
C LEU A 623 -3.05 -39.48 20.80
N ALA A 624 -2.13 -40.37 21.20
CA ALA A 624 -1.80 -40.57 22.61
C ALA A 624 -1.24 -39.30 23.26
N LEU A 625 -0.36 -38.58 22.57
CA LEU A 625 0.21 -37.33 23.08
C LEU A 625 -0.83 -36.21 23.25
N ARG A 626 -1.91 -36.22 22.46
CA ARG A 626 -3.06 -35.29 22.57
C ARG A 626 -4.07 -35.70 23.64
N PHE A 627 -3.96 -36.90 24.22
CA PHE A 627 -4.91 -37.41 25.19
C PHE A 627 -4.90 -36.60 26.50
N VAL A 628 -6.10 -36.17 26.95
CA VAL A 628 -6.33 -35.45 28.21
C VAL A 628 -7.22 -36.33 29.10
N PRO A 629 -6.70 -36.95 30.17
CA PRO A 629 -7.43 -37.96 30.94
C PRO A 629 -8.75 -37.49 31.57
N ALA A 630 -8.81 -36.23 32.03
CA ALA A 630 -10.04 -35.69 32.61
C ALA A 630 -11.12 -35.41 31.55
N ARG A 631 -10.73 -35.07 30.31
CA ARG A 631 -11.64 -34.70 29.20
C ARG A 631 -12.07 -35.91 28.38
N HIS A 632 -11.11 -36.77 28.01
CA HIS A 632 -11.34 -37.90 27.12
C HIS A 632 -11.57 -39.17 27.96
N LYS A 633 -12.80 -39.70 27.93
CA LYS A 633 -13.19 -40.86 28.76
C LYS A 633 -12.98 -42.22 28.09
N MET A 634 -12.44 -42.24 26.87
CA MET A 634 -12.28 -43.44 26.04
C MET A 634 -11.18 -44.39 26.52
N ALA A 635 -10.24 -43.92 27.33
CA ALA A 635 -9.23 -44.76 27.97
C ALA A 635 -8.92 -44.24 29.37
N ALA A 636 -8.29 -45.08 30.20
CA ALA A 636 -7.81 -44.69 31.53
C ALA A 636 -6.30 -44.92 31.62
N LEU A 637 -5.58 -43.95 32.18
CA LEU A 637 -4.16 -44.14 32.50
C LEU A 637 -4.04 -44.90 33.82
N SER A 638 -3.21 -45.94 33.82
CA SER A 638 -2.80 -46.62 35.04
C SER A 638 -1.81 -45.75 35.83
N HIS A 639 -1.78 -45.91 37.16
CA HIS A 639 -0.81 -45.22 38.03
C HIS A 639 0.64 -45.41 37.57
N ARG A 640 0.97 -46.60 37.06
CA ARG A 640 2.30 -46.92 36.52
C ARG A 640 2.63 -46.10 35.27
N GLN A 641 1.65 -45.81 34.41
CA GLN A 641 1.83 -44.97 33.23
C GLN A 641 2.00 -43.49 33.64
N GLU A 642 1.23 -43.01 34.63
CA GLU A 642 1.39 -41.65 35.17
C GLU A 642 2.80 -41.45 35.75
N GLU A 643 3.30 -42.39 36.55
CA GLU A 643 4.66 -42.36 37.10
C GLU A 643 5.73 -42.37 35.99
N ALA A 644 5.54 -43.17 34.94
CA ALA A 644 6.45 -43.21 33.80
C ALA A 644 6.49 -41.87 33.05
N ILE A 645 5.33 -41.21 32.88
CA ILE A 645 5.23 -39.88 32.28
C ILE A 645 5.92 -38.83 33.17
N LEU A 646 5.73 -38.89 34.49
CA LEU A 646 6.41 -37.98 35.43
C LEU A 646 7.92 -38.20 35.47
N ALA A 647 8.38 -39.44 35.39
CA ALA A 647 9.80 -39.75 35.28
C ALA A 647 10.40 -39.20 33.98
N ALA A 648 9.68 -39.32 32.86
CA ALA A 648 10.08 -38.72 31.60
C ALA A 648 10.07 -37.19 31.66
N ARG A 649 9.08 -36.55 32.32
CA ARG A 649 9.06 -35.09 32.54
C ARG A 649 10.37 -34.60 33.15
N ARG A 650 10.81 -35.23 34.26
CA ARG A 650 12.06 -34.85 34.92
C ARG A 650 13.26 -34.95 33.97
N ARG A 651 13.37 -36.06 33.23
CA ARG A 651 14.44 -36.26 32.24
C ARG A 651 14.37 -35.27 31.07
N PHE A 652 13.18 -34.90 30.64
CA PHE A 652 12.97 -33.93 29.58
C PHE A 652 13.47 -32.55 30.01
N ILE A 653 13.05 -32.09 31.19
CA ILE A 653 13.48 -30.83 31.78
C ILE A 653 15.01 -30.80 31.95
N GLU A 654 15.60 -31.84 32.56
CA GLU A 654 17.06 -31.95 32.74
C GLU A 654 17.82 -31.91 31.40
N ARG A 655 17.32 -32.62 30.39
CA ARG A 655 17.92 -32.64 29.05
C ARG A 655 17.88 -31.28 28.40
N MET A 656 16.73 -30.61 28.42
CA MET A 656 16.58 -29.28 27.82
C MET A 656 17.43 -28.24 28.54
N ILE A 657 17.48 -28.24 29.87
CA ILE A 657 18.35 -27.33 30.63
C ILE A 657 19.83 -27.52 30.25
N ARG A 658 20.26 -28.76 30.00
CA ARG A 658 21.66 -29.07 29.67
C ARG A 658 22.01 -28.81 28.20
N GLU A 659 21.14 -29.22 27.28
CA GLU A 659 21.43 -29.20 25.84
C GLU A 659 21.00 -27.89 25.17
N ASP A 660 19.89 -27.29 25.62
CA ASP A 660 19.34 -26.07 25.03
C ASP A 660 18.44 -25.29 26.03
N PRO A 661 19.05 -24.54 26.98
CA PRO A 661 18.33 -23.88 28.06
C PRO A 661 17.39 -22.77 27.60
N GLU A 662 17.57 -22.25 26.38
CA GLU A 662 16.72 -21.19 25.83
C GLU A 662 15.46 -21.74 25.13
N ALA A 663 15.41 -23.05 24.84
CA ALA A 663 14.33 -23.66 24.07
C ALA A 663 12.96 -23.63 24.79
N PHE A 664 12.94 -23.71 26.12
CA PHE A 664 11.71 -23.74 26.93
C PHE A 664 11.79 -22.84 28.16
N THR A 665 10.64 -22.28 28.54
CA THR A 665 10.39 -21.69 29.85
C THR A 665 9.51 -22.65 30.65
N PHE A 666 10.06 -23.36 31.63
CA PHE A 666 9.33 -24.36 32.41
C PHE A 666 8.40 -23.71 33.45
N TYR A 667 7.28 -24.37 33.75
CA TYR A 667 6.21 -23.79 34.58
C TYR A 667 6.53 -23.63 36.08
N HIS A 668 7.69 -24.15 36.50
CA HIS A 668 8.35 -23.85 37.76
C HIS A 668 9.84 -24.23 37.61
N PRO A 669 10.81 -23.34 37.92
CA PRO A 669 12.23 -23.68 37.92
C PRO A 669 12.59 -24.66 39.05
#